data_AF-A0A8J7XMF3-F1
#
_entry.id   AF-A0A8J7XMF3-F1
#
_cell.length_a   1.000
_cell.length_b   1.000
_cell.length_c   1.000
_cell.angle_alpha   90.00
_cell.angle_beta   90.00
_cell.angle_gamma   90.00
#
_symmetry.space_group_name_H-M   'P 1'
#
loop_
_entity.id
_entity.type
_entity.pdbx_description
1 polymer ?
#
loop_
_entity_poly.entity_id
_entity_poly.type
_entity_poly.pdbx_seq_one_letter_code
_entity_poly.pdbx_strand_id
1 'polypeptide(L)'
;TDTFDEDIKGIYNVLTGLGYADDHIFYVSPWTGDQGVDRVTNISNVQWAINQVAARSDSEDTVFFFYTSHGGVDSLDCNPGAPGGGTISSTNVDNWLDTITSRDMIILIEACHSGSFIGAYCDRIVAAENELTGDGETNRIVMTATDTLHSSYGDVDPLVDPNPGDTGSEFPGGYIEAFSTPDADLDGDGAISVGEAYQYAWDNDAARLSDQSCPQIDPTSLNASDVFHTCRGADVWISDGPNDSGNNSYDYSSIDIWSSVTPSGTSHENPVSGLTNYVHVRVHNLGSTPVTSVDVALYWADTSTATAWPGDFTQIGSTYTIPSITAGGSAEHTWSWYVDPAFGMGHHFCFVATAQCSEDPMTGGPGTYVAPFDNNIAQKNVTIVEGSAGHTAEARFFIENNMKETIPFDLIIDRSGFPEGELVLVFPADSVGIFLSQSTFLEGAELVERGGEEMLGLLIARQKEVAIRGIQLKPMERQEVTLEFTIPEEARIGQEFTVRVQEVVGDEIIGAVTFLIRVTSPGDCQSALKRTAEVFAQIAQEYESEAAARLVKLIDAGLREEICSNPEATMELKREIFELEVKVAHELEGHVPKEELEDYLRALDVLGAALDAGDLQKVMLAEESVIEAAMKLVTHRSMHVMVFGSFFYFLILFSCIN
;
A
#
# COMPACT_ATOMS: atom_id res chain seq x y z
N THR A 1 -17.43 -16.09 12.49
CA THR A 1 -16.33 -15.40 13.19
C THR A 1 -16.85 -14.01 13.48
N ASP A 2 -16.53 -13.38 14.61
CA ASP A 2 -17.08 -12.04 14.87
C ASP A 2 -16.40 -11.04 13.91
N THR A 3 -17.19 -10.31 13.12
CA THR A 3 -16.78 -9.42 12.01
C THR A 3 -16.84 -7.93 12.38
N PHE A 4 -17.01 -7.63 13.67
CA PHE A 4 -17.24 -6.26 14.15
C PHE A 4 -16.04 -5.32 13.94
N ASP A 5 -14.82 -5.84 13.79
CA ASP A 5 -13.66 -5.01 13.46
C ASP A 5 -13.71 -4.54 12.01
N GLU A 6 -14.13 -5.39 11.08
CA GLU A 6 -14.33 -5.06 9.67
C GLU A 6 -15.42 -3.99 9.51
N ASP A 7 -16.55 -4.13 10.20
CA ASP A 7 -17.65 -3.16 10.24
C ASP A 7 -17.20 -1.75 10.66
N ILE A 8 -16.58 -1.65 11.83
CA ILE A 8 -16.22 -0.36 12.44
C ILE A 8 -15.07 0.31 11.68
N LYS A 9 -14.12 -0.47 11.14
CA LYS A 9 -13.07 0.02 10.24
C LYS A 9 -13.63 0.50 8.91
N GLY A 10 -14.55 -0.27 8.32
CA GLY A 10 -15.18 0.09 7.05
C GLY A 10 -15.92 1.42 7.14
N ILE A 11 -16.72 1.61 8.19
CA ILE A 11 -17.39 2.88 8.45
C ILE A 11 -16.40 4.02 8.71
N TYR A 12 -15.34 3.80 9.51
CA TYR A 12 -14.30 4.80 9.70
C TYR A 12 -13.68 5.24 8.37
N ASN A 13 -13.31 4.28 7.52
CA ASN A 13 -12.74 4.53 6.20
C ASN A 13 -13.71 5.29 5.28
N VAL A 14 -14.99 4.95 5.30
CA VAL A 14 -16.03 5.70 4.56
C VAL A 14 -16.07 7.15 5.04
N LEU A 15 -16.14 7.40 6.34
CA LEU A 15 -16.21 8.77 6.87
C LEU A 15 -14.96 9.58 6.53
N THR A 16 -13.76 9.03 6.76
CA THR A 16 -12.53 9.73 6.37
C THR A 16 -12.46 9.94 4.86
N GLY A 17 -12.96 8.98 4.08
CA GLY A 17 -12.98 9.05 2.63
C GLY A 17 -13.91 10.12 2.08
N LEU A 18 -15.06 10.31 2.72
CA LEU A 18 -15.99 11.42 2.45
C LEU A 18 -15.44 12.80 2.84
N GLY A 19 -14.22 12.87 3.40
CA GLY A 19 -13.55 14.10 3.77
C GLY A 19 -13.87 14.60 5.19
N TYR A 20 -14.48 13.76 6.04
CA TYR A 20 -14.60 14.09 7.46
C TYR A 20 -13.21 14.04 8.10
N ALA A 21 -12.78 15.14 8.69
CA ALA A 21 -11.52 15.20 9.40
C ALA A 21 -11.54 14.26 10.61
N ASP A 22 -10.44 13.55 10.85
CA ASP A 22 -10.32 12.57 11.95
C ASP A 22 -10.65 13.18 13.32
N ASP A 23 -10.37 14.47 13.52
CA ASP A 23 -10.71 15.16 14.77
C ASP A 23 -12.22 15.38 14.98
N HIS A 24 -13.06 15.04 14.00
CA HIS A 24 -14.53 15.00 14.08
C HIS A 24 -15.08 13.57 14.17
N ILE A 25 -14.23 12.54 14.16
CA ILE A 25 -14.59 11.13 14.30
C ILE A 25 -14.10 10.66 15.68
N PHE A 26 -14.98 10.04 16.47
CA PHE A 26 -14.62 9.55 17.80
C PHE A 26 -14.74 8.04 17.85
N TYR A 27 -13.64 7.35 17.57
CA TYR A 27 -13.61 5.92 17.28
C TYR A 27 -13.18 5.11 18.51
N VAL A 28 -14.10 4.28 19.02
CA VAL A 28 -13.91 3.42 20.19
C VAL A 28 -13.90 1.95 19.78
N SER A 29 -12.79 1.26 20.01
CA SER A 29 -12.58 -0.12 19.54
C SER A 29 -11.73 -0.95 20.53
N PRO A 30 -11.96 -2.27 20.68
CA PRO A 30 -11.07 -3.11 21.48
C PRO A 30 -9.71 -3.32 20.78
N TRP A 31 -9.60 -3.03 19.49
CA TRP A 31 -8.39 -3.16 18.68
C TRP A 31 -7.62 -1.83 18.63
N THR A 32 -6.96 -1.46 19.73
CA THR A 32 -6.27 -0.16 19.88
C THR A 32 -5.04 0.05 18.99
N GLY A 33 -4.68 -0.94 18.17
CA GLY A 33 -3.60 -0.82 17.18
C GLY A 33 -4.09 -0.40 15.80
N ASP A 34 -5.41 -0.33 15.58
CA ASP A 34 -5.97 0.13 14.32
C ASP A 34 -5.89 1.65 14.22
N GLN A 35 -5.68 2.15 13.00
CA GLN A 35 -5.63 3.58 12.70
C GLN A 35 -6.95 4.28 13.08
N GLY A 36 -6.84 5.48 13.65
CA GLY A 36 -7.98 6.30 14.07
C GLY A 36 -8.61 5.93 15.42
N VAL A 37 -8.24 4.81 16.03
CA VAL A 37 -8.84 4.40 17.32
C VAL A 37 -8.39 5.34 18.44
N ASP A 38 -9.33 6.12 18.98
CA ASP A 38 -9.09 7.03 20.10
C ASP A 38 -8.90 6.28 21.42
N ARG A 39 -9.75 5.28 21.66
CA ARG A 39 -9.88 4.62 22.98
C ARG A 39 -10.32 3.18 22.89
N VAL A 40 -9.86 2.40 23.87
CA VAL A 40 -10.33 1.02 24.10
C VAL A 40 -11.82 0.97 24.46
N THR A 41 -12.54 -0.03 23.95
CA THR A 41 -13.97 -0.23 24.22
C THR A 41 -14.26 -0.55 25.69
N ASN A 42 -15.05 0.34 26.30
CA ASN A 42 -15.78 0.15 27.55
C ASN A 42 -16.93 1.19 27.61
N ILE A 43 -17.90 0.99 28.52
CA ILE A 43 -19.11 1.81 28.59
C ILE A 43 -18.78 3.31 28.78
N SER A 44 -17.80 3.62 29.64
CA SER A 44 -17.41 5.01 29.90
C SER A 44 -16.74 5.69 28.70
N ASN A 45 -16.06 4.91 27.84
CA ASN A 45 -15.44 5.42 26.62
C ASN A 45 -16.44 5.59 25.48
N VAL A 46 -17.45 4.73 25.37
CA VAL A 46 -18.60 4.95 24.46
C VAL A 46 -19.29 6.26 24.83
N GLN A 47 -19.62 6.45 26.11
CA GLN A 47 -20.22 7.71 26.57
C GLN A 47 -19.28 8.90 26.39
N TRP A 48 -17.96 8.72 26.53
CA TRP A 48 -16.98 9.77 26.25
C TRP A 48 -17.04 10.23 24.78
N ALA A 49 -17.09 9.31 23.82
CA ALA A 49 -17.15 9.64 22.39
C ALA A 49 -18.40 10.47 22.07
N ILE A 50 -19.57 10.03 22.57
CA ILE A 50 -20.83 10.78 22.44
C ILE A 50 -20.70 12.20 23.05
N ASN A 51 -20.08 12.32 24.23
CA ASN A 51 -19.84 13.62 24.85
C ASN A 51 -18.85 14.50 24.06
N GLN A 52 -17.92 13.92 23.29
CA GLN A 52 -17.05 14.72 22.42
C GLN A 52 -17.84 15.29 21.24
N VAL A 53 -18.72 14.50 20.63
CA VAL A 53 -19.65 14.97 19.59
C VAL A 53 -20.54 16.07 20.14
N ALA A 54 -21.21 15.83 21.28
CA ALA A 54 -22.10 16.79 21.93
C ALA A 54 -21.42 18.12 22.27
N ALA A 55 -20.10 18.10 22.55
CA ALA A 55 -19.35 19.31 22.86
C ALA A 55 -18.99 20.14 21.61
N ARG A 56 -19.15 19.59 20.41
CA ARG A 56 -18.70 20.19 19.14
C ARG A 56 -19.82 20.44 18.15
N SER A 57 -20.87 19.63 18.16
CA SER A 57 -21.98 19.75 17.20
C SER A 57 -22.96 20.85 17.58
N ASP A 58 -23.62 21.41 16.57
CA ASP A 58 -24.74 22.34 16.72
C ASP A 58 -25.91 22.04 15.77
N SER A 59 -26.94 22.88 15.78
CA SER A 59 -28.18 22.66 15.04
C SER A 59 -28.06 22.68 13.50
N GLU A 60 -26.89 23.00 12.96
CA GLU A 60 -26.61 22.95 11.52
C GLU A 60 -25.92 21.64 11.10
N ASP A 61 -25.36 20.89 12.06
CA ASP A 61 -24.55 19.70 11.79
C ASP A 61 -25.38 18.44 11.56
N THR A 62 -24.85 17.52 10.77
CA THR A 62 -25.31 16.13 10.71
C THR A 62 -24.41 15.27 11.58
N VAL A 63 -25.00 14.46 12.45
CA VAL A 63 -24.27 13.53 13.32
C VAL A 63 -24.52 12.10 12.86
N PHE A 64 -23.46 11.30 12.80
CA PHE A 64 -23.55 9.87 12.53
C PHE A 64 -23.08 9.08 13.76
N PHE A 65 -23.93 8.17 14.25
CA PHE A 65 -23.64 7.25 15.33
C PHE A 65 -23.74 5.82 14.81
N PHE A 66 -22.66 5.06 14.90
CA PHE A 66 -22.62 3.67 14.53
C PHE A 66 -22.15 2.82 15.71
N TYR A 67 -22.84 1.71 15.95
CA TYR A 67 -22.46 0.73 16.96
C TYR A 67 -22.62 -0.68 16.40
N THR A 68 -21.56 -1.48 16.46
CA THR A 68 -21.54 -2.88 16.01
C THR A 68 -21.07 -3.80 17.15
N SER A 69 -21.83 -4.86 17.43
CA SER A 69 -21.57 -5.81 18.52
C SER A 69 -22.51 -7.01 18.52
N HIS A 70 -22.30 -7.94 19.46
CA HIS A 70 -23.37 -8.83 19.91
C HIS A 70 -24.47 -8.05 20.65
N GLY A 71 -25.67 -8.61 20.70
CA GLY A 71 -26.76 -7.99 21.45
C GLY A 71 -27.91 -8.93 21.79
N GLY A 72 -28.88 -8.36 22.47
CA GLY A 72 -30.16 -8.97 22.83
C GLY A 72 -31.25 -7.90 22.87
N VAL A 73 -32.46 -8.31 23.24
CA VAL A 73 -33.57 -7.37 23.45
C VAL A 73 -33.16 -6.35 24.51
N ASP A 74 -33.20 -5.06 24.17
CA ASP A 74 -32.78 -3.93 25.02
C ASP A 74 -31.33 -4.06 25.56
N SER A 75 -30.42 -4.61 24.75
CA SER A 75 -29.03 -4.83 25.18
C SER A 75 -28.05 -4.85 24.01
N LEU A 76 -27.07 -3.94 24.05
CA LEU A 76 -25.85 -4.01 23.23
C LEU A 76 -24.68 -4.46 24.11
N ASP A 77 -23.93 -5.45 23.66
CA ASP A 77 -22.76 -5.91 24.39
C ASP A 77 -21.60 -4.91 24.20
N CYS A 78 -20.99 -4.51 25.32
CA CYS A 78 -19.84 -3.62 25.35
C CYS A 78 -18.66 -4.36 25.99
N ASN A 79 -17.95 -5.15 25.17
CA ASN A 79 -16.80 -5.97 25.57
C ASN A 79 -16.99 -6.70 26.92
N PRO A 80 -18.01 -7.58 27.02
CA PRO A 80 -18.40 -8.21 28.28
C PRO A 80 -17.25 -9.02 28.88
N GLY A 81 -16.94 -8.76 30.16
CA GLY A 81 -15.84 -9.41 30.88
C GLY A 81 -14.54 -8.61 30.90
N ALA A 82 -14.40 -7.55 30.10
CA ALA A 82 -13.31 -6.59 30.20
C ALA A 82 -13.56 -5.55 31.32
N PRO A 83 -12.50 -4.92 31.86
CA PRO A 83 -12.67 -3.83 32.83
C PRO A 83 -13.51 -2.67 32.28
N GLY A 84 -14.63 -2.36 32.94
CA GLY A 84 -15.56 -1.31 32.50
C GLY A 84 -16.48 -1.72 31.34
N GLY A 85 -16.39 -2.97 30.87
CA GLY A 85 -17.33 -3.56 29.94
C GLY A 85 -18.64 -4.01 30.61
N GLY A 86 -19.63 -4.36 29.82
CA GLY A 86 -20.97 -4.73 30.28
C GLY A 86 -21.98 -4.69 29.15
N THR A 87 -23.21 -4.28 29.46
CA THR A 87 -24.29 -4.10 28.48
C THR A 87 -24.79 -2.66 28.49
N ILE A 88 -25.21 -2.18 27.33
CA ILE A 88 -25.75 -0.83 27.12
C ILE A 88 -27.22 -1.00 26.67
N SER A 89 -28.16 -0.41 27.41
CA SER A 89 -29.61 -0.47 27.10
C SER A 89 -30.02 0.62 26.10
N SER A 90 -31.19 0.48 25.48
CA SER A 90 -31.79 1.50 24.61
C SER A 90 -31.97 2.82 25.35
N THR A 91 -32.41 2.75 26.62
CA THR A 91 -32.48 3.92 27.51
C THR A 91 -31.12 4.58 27.70
N ASN A 92 -30.01 3.83 27.77
CA ASN A 92 -28.69 4.45 27.91
C ASN A 92 -28.27 5.19 26.64
N VAL A 93 -28.43 4.55 25.48
CA VAL A 93 -28.11 5.16 24.19
C VAL A 93 -28.94 6.44 24.00
N ASP A 94 -30.25 6.34 24.23
CA ASP A 94 -31.18 7.45 24.11
C ASP A 94 -30.78 8.68 24.96
N ASN A 95 -30.61 8.48 26.28
CA ASN A 95 -30.22 9.55 27.20
C ASN A 95 -28.85 10.15 26.86
N TRP A 96 -27.94 9.40 26.23
CA TRP A 96 -26.65 9.92 25.81
C TRP A 96 -26.77 10.73 24.52
N LEU A 97 -27.54 10.25 23.54
CA LEU A 97 -27.77 10.94 22.29
C LEU A 97 -28.58 12.23 22.46
N ASP A 98 -29.47 12.30 23.45
CA ASP A 98 -30.19 13.52 23.87
C ASP A 98 -29.29 14.70 24.25
N THR A 99 -28.02 14.43 24.56
CA THR A 99 -27.06 15.49 24.88
C THR A 99 -26.54 16.21 23.64
N ILE A 100 -26.75 15.64 22.45
CA ILE A 100 -26.25 16.16 21.18
C ILE A 100 -27.30 17.08 20.55
N THR A 101 -26.87 18.29 20.16
CA THR A 101 -27.66 19.16 19.29
C THR A 101 -27.18 18.96 17.84
N SER A 102 -28.09 18.63 16.93
CA SER A 102 -27.81 18.44 15.50
C SER A 102 -29.02 18.79 14.63
N ARG A 103 -28.79 19.09 13.35
CA ARG A 103 -29.84 19.18 12.32
C ARG A 103 -30.47 17.81 12.10
N ASP A 104 -29.63 16.82 11.85
CA ASP A 104 -30.00 15.42 11.63
C ASP A 104 -29.05 14.51 12.42
N MET A 105 -29.52 13.36 12.87
CA MET A 105 -28.76 12.36 13.60
C MET A 105 -29.07 10.98 13.03
N ILE A 106 -28.11 10.42 12.32
CA ILE A 106 -28.21 9.10 11.71
C ILE A 106 -27.64 8.08 12.70
N ILE A 107 -28.40 7.05 13.00
CA ILE A 107 -28.07 6.04 14.00
C ILE A 107 -28.15 4.68 13.32
N LEU A 108 -27.02 3.97 13.25
CA LEU A 108 -26.96 2.60 12.74
C LEU A 108 -26.53 1.66 13.87
N ILE A 109 -27.34 0.63 14.12
CA ILE A 109 -27.09 -0.36 15.17
C ILE A 109 -27.02 -1.76 14.54
N GLU A 110 -25.82 -2.31 14.53
CA GLU A 110 -25.52 -3.71 14.19
C GLU A 110 -25.45 -4.53 15.48
N ALA A 111 -26.49 -5.33 15.71
CA ALA A 111 -26.55 -6.34 16.76
C ALA A 111 -27.75 -7.27 16.59
N CYS A 112 -27.67 -8.47 17.16
CA CYS A 112 -28.83 -9.34 17.36
C CYS A 112 -29.94 -8.59 18.11
N HIS A 113 -31.19 -8.73 17.65
CA HIS A 113 -32.37 -8.09 18.25
C HIS A 113 -32.33 -6.55 18.28
N SER A 114 -31.49 -5.91 17.45
CA SER A 114 -31.30 -4.45 17.39
C SER A 114 -32.59 -3.67 17.13
N GLY A 115 -33.59 -4.27 16.46
CA GLY A 115 -34.91 -3.67 16.31
C GLY A 115 -35.63 -3.29 17.61
N SER A 116 -35.20 -3.85 18.76
CA SER A 116 -35.67 -3.39 20.09
C SER A 116 -35.29 -1.94 20.44
N PHE A 117 -34.41 -1.28 19.67
CA PHE A 117 -34.01 0.12 19.91
C PHE A 117 -34.86 1.12 19.13
N ILE A 118 -35.49 0.69 18.03
CA ILE A 118 -36.29 1.54 17.13
C ILE A 118 -37.79 1.25 17.25
N GLY A 119 -38.16 0.02 17.62
CA GLY A 119 -39.52 -0.48 17.65
C GLY A 119 -39.75 -1.55 16.59
N ALA A 120 -40.69 -2.47 16.84
CA ALA A 120 -40.94 -3.57 15.93
C ALA A 120 -41.79 -3.13 14.71
N TYR A 121 -41.17 -3.01 13.53
CA TYR A 121 -41.84 -2.60 12.27
C TYR A 121 -42.03 -3.76 11.26
N CYS A 122 -41.15 -4.77 11.30
CA CYS A 122 -41.19 -5.96 10.43
C CYS A 122 -42.30 -6.96 10.81
N ASP A 123 -42.67 -7.04 12.10
CA ASP A 123 -43.57 -8.07 12.66
C ASP A 123 -45.07 -7.65 12.73
N ARG A 124 -45.39 -6.41 12.34
CA ARG A 124 -46.72 -5.77 12.44
C ARG A 124 -47.32 -5.76 13.86
N ILE A 125 -46.53 -5.75 14.92
CA ILE A 125 -47.01 -5.60 16.31
C ILE A 125 -46.55 -4.24 16.86
N VAL A 126 -47.50 -3.32 17.09
CA VAL A 126 -47.17 -1.99 17.64
C VAL A 126 -47.23 -1.96 19.17
N ALA A 127 -46.20 -1.32 19.72
CA ALA A 127 -45.99 -0.75 21.06
C ALA A 127 -45.28 -1.64 22.10
N ALA A 128 -43.98 -1.35 22.33
CA ALA A 128 -43.44 -1.14 23.68
C ALA A 128 -41.98 -0.61 23.74
N GLU A 129 -41.19 -0.60 22.65
CA GLU A 129 -39.73 -0.35 22.74
C GLU A 129 -39.27 0.54 21.59
N ASN A 130 -39.62 1.83 21.63
CA ASN A 130 -39.24 2.82 20.63
C ASN A 130 -38.41 3.94 21.25
N GLU A 131 -37.55 3.62 22.21
CA GLU A 131 -36.82 4.61 23.01
C GLU A 131 -36.02 5.60 22.17
N LEU A 132 -35.51 5.21 20.99
CA LEU A 132 -34.77 6.16 20.15
C LEU A 132 -35.65 7.07 19.28
N THR A 133 -36.95 6.78 19.14
CA THR A 133 -37.88 7.47 18.23
C THR A 133 -39.19 7.90 18.90
N GLY A 134 -39.31 7.72 20.22
CA GLY A 134 -40.59 7.56 20.91
C GLY A 134 -41.03 8.71 21.80
N ASP A 135 -40.14 9.64 22.16
CA ASP A 135 -40.42 10.73 23.10
C ASP A 135 -40.41 12.14 22.49
N GLY A 136 -40.24 12.25 21.18
CA GLY A 136 -40.56 13.45 20.40
C GLY A 136 -39.43 13.97 19.51
N GLU A 137 -38.40 13.15 19.32
CA GLU A 137 -37.21 13.36 18.51
C GLU A 137 -37.66 13.43 17.04
N THR A 138 -37.33 14.54 16.38
CA THR A 138 -37.76 14.78 14.99
C THR A 138 -36.59 14.81 14.00
N ASN A 139 -35.36 14.66 14.52
CA ASN A 139 -34.11 14.72 13.77
C ASN A 139 -33.34 13.39 13.77
N ARG A 140 -33.88 12.31 14.36
CA ARG A 140 -33.19 11.01 14.42
C ARG A 140 -33.66 10.09 13.31
N ILE A 141 -32.71 9.58 12.52
CA ILE A 141 -32.90 8.55 11.50
C ILE A 141 -32.25 7.28 12.02
N VAL A 142 -33.06 6.31 12.43
CA VAL A 142 -32.57 5.10 13.09
C VAL A 142 -32.67 3.92 12.13
N MET A 143 -31.57 3.18 12.01
CA MET A 143 -31.41 1.96 11.23
C MET A 143 -30.92 0.83 12.14
N THR A 144 -31.49 -0.35 11.98
CA THR A 144 -31.08 -1.55 12.72
C THR A 144 -30.84 -2.69 11.74
N ALA A 145 -29.82 -3.50 12.01
CA ALA A 145 -29.47 -4.62 11.15
C ALA A 145 -30.51 -5.76 11.15
N THR A 146 -31.36 -5.80 12.17
CA THR A 146 -32.42 -6.79 12.25
C THR A 146 -33.59 -6.29 13.10
N ASP A 147 -34.68 -7.06 13.18
CA ASP A 147 -35.84 -6.74 14.02
C ASP A 147 -35.65 -7.25 15.46
N THR A 148 -36.64 -7.08 16.33
CA THR A 148 -36.58 -7.57 17.73
C THR A 148 -36.55 -9.10 17.85
N LEU A 149 -36.94 -9.84 16.82
CA LEU A 149 -37.16 -11.30 16.87
C LEU A 149 -36.00 -12.10 16.28
N HIS A 150 -35.21 -11.49 15.41
CA HIS A 150 -34.14 -12.14 14.67
C HIS A 150 -32.75 -11.79 15.21
N SER A 151 -31.78 -12.65 14.87
CA SER A 151 -30.37 -12.35 15.01
C SER A 151 -29.90 -11.50 13.83
N SER A 152 -28.76 -10.84 14.00
CA SER A 152 -27.96 -10.33 12.89
C SER A 152 -26.86 -11.33 12.56
N TYR A 153 -26.22 -11.18 11.40
CA TYR A 153 -25.26 -12.14 10.88
C TYR A 153 -24.00 -11.44 10.40
N GLY A 154 -22.84 -12.00 10.76
CA GLY A 154 -21.61 -11.79 10.00
C GLY A 154 -21.78 -12.26 8.56
N ASP A 155 -20.86 -11.89 7.68
CA ASP A 155 -20.81 -12.32 6.27
C ASP A 155 -21.15 -13.83 6.11
N VAL A 156 -22.22 -14.06 5.35
CA VAL A 156 -22.77 -15.34 4.93
C VAL A 156 -22.74 -15.36 3.40
N ASP A 157 -21.73 -16.03 2.84
CA ASP A 157 -21.68 -16.38 1.41
C ASP A 157 -22.52 -17.65 1.04
N PRO A 158 -23.82 -17.59 0.66
CA PRO A 158 -24.47 -18.73 0.01
C PRO A 158 -23.99 -18.90 -1.45
N LEU A 159 -24.44 -19.96 -2.12
CA LEU A 159 -24.17 -20.18 -3.56
C LEU A 159 -24.71 -19.08 -4.50
N VAL A 160 -25.57 -18.19 -3.99
CA VAL A 160 -26.12 -17.01 -4.67
C VAL A 160 -26.13 -15.87 -3.66
N ASP A 161 -24.96 -15.31 -3.46
CA ASP A 161 -24.74 -14.09 -2.71
C ASP A 161 -24.85 -12.89 -3.67
N PRO A 162 -25.67 -11.86 -3.38
CA PRO A 162 -25.72 -10.65 -4.19
C PRO A 162 -24.43 -9.82 -4.18
N ASN A 163 -23.60 -9.91 -3.14
CA ASN A 163 -22.37 -9.14 -2.96
C ASN A 163 -21.20 -9.98 -2.38
N PRO A 164 -20.74 -11.04 -3.07
CA PRO A 164 -19.77 -12.04 -2.58
C PRO A 164 -18.32 -11.55 -2.36
N GLY A 165 -18.11 -10.23 -2.42
CA GLY A 165 -16.83 -9.58 -2.20
C GLY A 165 -16.85 -8.61 -1.02
N ASP A 166 -17.98 -8.49 -0.32
CA ASP A 166 -18.04 -7.73 0.92
C ASP A 166 -17.32 -8.49 2.05
N THR A 167 -17.09 -7.76 3.13
CA THR A 167 -16.48 -8.26 4.37
C THR A 167 -17.17 -7.53 5.50
N GLY A 168 -17.29 -8.12 6.69
CA GLY A 168 -18.05 -7.53 7.79
C GLY A 168 -19.33 -8.29 8.11
N SER A 169 -20.26 -7.60 8.76
CA SER A 169 -21.64 -8.03 8.97
C SER A 169 -22.47 -7.73 7.73
N GLU A 170 -23.39 -8.63 7.38
CA GLU A 170 -24.21 -8.59 6.15
C GLU A 170 -24.82 -7.20 5.85
N PHE A 171 -25.52 -6.65 6.83
CA PHE A 171 -26.23 -5.40 6.62
C PHE A 171 -25.28 -4.17 6.60
N PRO A 172 -24.36 -3.99 7.57
CA PRO A 172 -23.34 -2.93 7.51
C PRO A 172 -22.40 -3.05 6.30
N GLY A 173 -22.05 -4.25 5.85
CA GLY A 173 -21.21 -4.51 4.69
C GLY A 173 -21.81 -3.91 3.43
N GLY A 174 -23.07 -4.25 3.14
CA GLY A 174 -23.82 -3.62 2.05
C GLY A 174 -23.99 -2.10 2.22
N TYR A 175 -24.13 -1.61 3.45
CA TYR A 175 -24.22 -0.16 3.72
C TYR A 175 -22.90 0.56 3.44
N ILE A 176 -21.76 -0.03 3.77
CA ILE A 176 -20.41 0.47 3.46
C ILE A 176 -20.19 0.49 1.94
N GLU A 177 -20.55 -0.62 1.27
CA GLU A 177 -20.40 -0.77 -0.18
C GLU A 177 -21.19 0.28 -0.96
N ALA A 178 -22.38 0.67 -0.47
CA ALA A 178 -23.23 1.68 -1.10
C ALA A 178 -22.46 2.98 -1.42
N PHE A 179 -21.49 3.37 -0.58
CA PHE A 179 -20.70 4.60 -0.80
C PHE A 179 -19.59 4.49 -1.84
N SER A 180 -19.39 3.31 -2.41
CA SER A 180 -18.33 3.03 -3.39
C SER A 180 -18.89 2.61 -4.75
N THR A 181 -20.22 2.71 -4.95
CA THR A 181 -20.89 2.25 -6.18
C THR A 181 -21.99 3.22 -6.65
N PRO A 182 -22.07 3.52 -7.95
CA PRO A 182 -23.16 4.31 -8.49
C PRO A 182 -24.51 3.57 -8.47
N ASP A 183 -24.52 2.24 -8.29
CA ASP A 183 -25.75 1.45 -8.23
C ASP A 183 -26.59 1.75 -6.97
N ALA A 184 -25.99 2.42 -5.97
CA ALA A 184 -26.68 2.89 -4.78
C ALA A 184 -27.47 4.19 -5.00
N ASP A 185 -27.19 4.98 -6.07
CA ASP A 185 -27.97 6.17 -6.45
C ASP A 185 -29.22 5.72 -7.23
N LEU A 186 -30.29 5.39 -6.50
CA LEU A 186 -31.46 4.71 -7.04
C LEU A 186 -32.36 5.65 -7.85
N ASP A 187 -32.32 6.95 -7.59
CA ASP A 187 -33.10 7.94 -8.33
C ASP A 187 -32.29 8.71 -9.41
N GLY A 188 -30.97 8.52 -9.42
CA GLY A 188 -30.04 9.04 -10.42
C GLY A 188 -29.83 10.54 -10.31
N ASP A 189 -30.01 11.13 -9.13
CA ASP A 189 -29.84 12.56 -8.89
C ASP A 189 -28.37 12.97 -8.66
N GLY A 190 -27.47 12.00 -8.64
CA GLY A 190 -26.06 12.21 -8.36
C GLY A 190 -25.79 12.36 -6.87
N ALA A 191 -26.59 11.75 -6.01
CA ALA A 191 -26.38 11.69 -4.58
C ALA A 191 -26.85 10.33 -4.04
N ILE A 192 -26.25 9.90 -2.93
CA ILE A 192 -26.71 8.75 -2.17
C ILE A 192 -27.28 9.29 -0.87
N SER A 193 -28.61 9.21 -0.75
CA SER A 193 -29.32 9.48 0.49
C SER A 193 -29.18 8.34 1.50
N VAL A 194 -29.46 8.62 2.77
CA VAL A 194 -29.52 7.59 3.83
C VAL A 194 -30.51 6.49 3.47
N GLY A 195 -31.64 6.86 2.85
CA GLY A 195 -32.65 5.92 2.39
C GLY A 195 -32.17 5.03 1.25
N GLU A 196 -31.37 5.58 0.34
CA GLU A 196 -30.76 4.84 -0.77
C GLU A 196 -29.66 3.90 -0.32
N ALA A 197 -28.74 4.35 0.54
CA ALA A 197 -27.74 3.48 1.15
C ALA A 197 -28.39 2.34 1.95
N TYR A 198 -29.44 2.64 2.72
CA TYR A 198 -30.24 1.62 3.41
C TYR A 198 -30.86 0.64 2.42
N GLN A 199 -31.45 1.13 1.32
CA GLN A 199 -32.13 0.30 0.34
C GLN A 199 -31.13 -0.59 -0.42
N TYR A 200 -29.95 -0.08 -0.74
CA TYR A 200 -28.86 -0.86 -1.31
C TYR A 200 -28.42 -1.96 -0.35
N ALA A 201 -28.15 -1.63 0.92
CA ALA A 201 -27.82 -2.62 1.95
C ALA A 201 -28.93 -3.66 2.14
N TRP A 202 -30.19 -3.24 2.12
CA TRP A 202 -31.34 -4.12 2.18
C TRP A 202 -31.40 -5.09 1.00
N ASP A 203 -31.20 -4.61 -0.22
CA ASP A 203 -31.27 -5.45 -1.41
C ASP A 203 -30.10 -6.43 -1.50
N ASN A 204 -28.96 -6.11 -0.88
CA ASN A 204 -27.76 -6.92 -0.85
C ASN A 204 -27.54 -7.73 0.46
N ASP A 205 -28.41 -7.64 1.47
CA ASP A 205 -28.32 -8.49 2.68
C ASP A 205 -28.77 -9.95 2.37
N ALA A 206 -27.83 -10.90 2.34
CA ALA A 206 -28.07 -12.30 2.02
C ALA A 206 -28.83 -13.03 3.14
N ALA A 207 -28.60 -12.65 4.41
CA ALA A 207 -29.35 -13.17 5.55
C ALA A 207 -30.83 -12.78 5.48
N ARG A 208 -31.13 -11.55 5.03
CA ARG A 208 -32.50 -11.08 4.82
C ARG A 208 -33.16 -11.79 3.65
N LEU A 209 -32.45 -11.94 2.54
CA LEU A 209 -32.93 -12.71 1.38
C LEU A 209 -33.27 -14.17 1.73
N SER A 210 -32.66 -14.69 2.80
CA SER A 210 -32.88 -16.02 3.35
C SER A 210 -33.89 -16.08 4.50
N ASP A 211 -34.63 -14.99 4.77
CA ASP A 211 -35.57 -14.84 5.90
C ASP A 211 -34.92 -15.10 7.28
N GLN A 212 -33.62 -14.81 7.44
CA GLN A 212 -32.86 -15.01 8.69
C GLN A 212 -32.67 -13.71 9.50
N SER A 213 -32.58 -12.57 8.81
CA SER A 213 -32.56 -11.22 9.39
C SER A 213 -33.73 -10.39 8.83
N CYS A 214 -34.05 -9.28 9.50
CA CYS A 214 -35.00 -8.31 8.97
C CYS A 214 -34.55 -6.89 9.34
N PRO A 215 -33.62 -6.27 8.58
CA PRO A 215 -33.21 -4.90 8.85
C PRO A 215 -34.39 -3.92 8.96
N GLN A 216 -34.19 -2.78 9.61
CA GLN A 216 -35.26 -1.81 9.79
C GLN A 216 -34.74 -0.40 9.67
N ILE A 217 -35.58 0.46 9.13
CA ILE A 217 -35.43 1.91 9.17
C ILE A 217 -36.78 2.51 9.54
N ASP A 218 -36.81 3.58 10.34
CA ASP A 218 -38.04 4.33 10.57
C ASP A 218 -38.30 5.23 9.35
N PRO A 219 -39.25 4.90 8.47
CA PRO A 219 -39.48 5.68 7.26
C PRO A 219 -40.11 7.05 7.56
N THR A 220 -40.62 7.28 8.77
CA THR A 220 -41.18 8.58 9.16
C THR A 220 -40.11 9.61 9.50
N SER A 221 -38.88 9.16 9.70
CA SER A 221 -37.71 10.01 9.95
C SER A 221 -36.95 10.43 8.68
N LEU A 222 -37.23 9.79 7.53
CA LEU A 222 -36.55 10.07 6.26
C LEU A 222 -37.10 11.34 5.59
N ASN A 223 -36.25 12.36 5.46
CA ASN A 223 -36.46 13.52 4.63
C ASN A 223 -35.65 13.39 3.32
N ALA A 224 -36.20 13.92 2.22
CA ALA A 224 -35.52 13.93 0.91
C ALA A 224 -34.25 14.82 0.85
N SER A 225 -33.77 15.33 1.98
CA SER A 225 -32.54 16.13 2.10
C SER A 225 -31.48 15.43 2.96
N ASP A 226 -31.72 14.17 3.35
CA ASP A 226 -30.80 13.34 4.13
C ASP A 226 -29.77 12.69 3.19
N VAL A 227 -29.09 13.53 2.42
CA VAL A 227 -28.02 13.14 1.50
C VAL A 227 -26.76 12.87 2.31
N PHE A 228 -26.24 11.65 2.21
CA PHE A 228 -25.02 11.23 2.91
C PHE A 228 -23.77 11.47 2.07
N HIS A 229 -23.90 11.27 0.76
CA HIS A 229 -22.84 11.50 -0.22
C HIS A 229 -23.43 12.17 -1.46
N THR A 230 -22.74 13.16 -2.03
CA THR A 230 -23.08 13.67 -3.35
C THR A 230 -22.13 13.03 -4.36
N CYS A 231 -22.64 12.10 -5.17
CA CYS A 231 -21.91 11.53 -6.29
C CYS A 231 -21.52 12.67 -7.23
N ARG A 232 -20.24 13.00 -7.31
CA ARG A 232 -19.78 14.02 -8.25
C ARG A 232 -20.14 13.56 -9.67
N GLY A 233 -20.55 14.50 -10.53
CA GLY A 233 -20.84 14.16 -11.93
C GLY A 233 -19.62 13.54 -12.63
N ALA A 234 -18.43 14.04 -12.32
CA ALA A 234 -17.13 13.51 -12.72
C ALA A 234 -16.27 13.34 -11.46
N ASP A 235 -15.61 12.20 -11.33
CA ASP A 235 -14.69 11.91 -10.22
C ASP A 235 -13.66 10.89 -10.71
N VAL A 236 -12.50 11.36 -11.17
CA VAL A 236 -11.47 10.48 -11.70
C VAL A 236 -10.47 10.17 -10.62
N TRP A 237 -10.23 8.88 -10.38
CA TRP A 237 -9.32 8.48 -9.33
C TRP A 237 -8.39 7.35 -9.76
N ILE A 238 -7.31 7.21 -9.01
CA ILE A 238 -6.34 6.13 -9.13
C ILE A 238 -6.16 5.57 -7.72
N SER A 239 -6.26 4.26 -7.55
CA SER A 239 -6.13 3.65 -6.23
C SER A 239 -4.74 3.82 -5.63
N ASP A 240 -4.65 4.26 -4.38
CA ASP A 240 -3.42 4.34 -3.58
C ASP A 240 -3.01 2.99 -2.96
N GLY A 241 -3.94 2.03 -2.90
CA GLY A 241 -3.67 0.72 -2.30
C GLY A 241 -4.85 -0.25 -2.34
N PRO A 242 -4.65 -1.51 -1.91
CA PRO A 242 -5.64 -2.58 -2.07
C PRO A 242 -7.01 -2.32 -1.41
N ASN A 243 -7.06 -1.46 -0.40
CA ASN A 243 -8.28 -1.13 0.35
C ASN A 243 -8.85 0.25 -0.03
N ASP A 244 -8.28 0.91 -1.03
CA ASP A 244 -8.75 2.21 -1.48
C ASP A 244 -9.95 2.05 -2.43
N SER A 245 -11.05 2.72 -2.06
CA SER A 245 -12.33 2.71 -2.78
C SER A 245 -12.60 3.97 -3.60
N GLY A 246 -11.58 4.81 -3.80
CA GLY A 246 -11.68 6.04 -4.60
C GLY A 246 -11.76 7.31 -3.79
N ASN A 247 -11.33 7.24 -2.54
CA ASN A 247 -11.21 8.41 -1.68
C ASN A 247 -9.73 8.73 -1.43
N ASN A 248 -9.44 9.92 -0.89
CA ASN A 248 -8.08 10.26 -0.49
C ASN A 248 -7.53 9.23 0.52
N SER A 249 -6.41 8.60 0.20
CA SER A 249 -5.81 7.55 1.01
C SER A 249 -4.34 7.86 1.31
N TYR A 250 -3.87 7.36 2.45
CA TYR A 250 -2.48 7.52 2.87
C TYR A 250 -1.61 6.31 2.45
N ASP A 251 -2.14 5.36 1.68
CA ASP A 251 -1.35 4.23 1.17
C ASP A 251 -0.46 4.66 -0.01
N TYR A 252 0.54 3.84 -0.30
CA TYR A 252 1.58 4.09 -1.30
C TYR A 252 1.92 2.80 -2.04
N SER A 253 0.95 1.90 -2.09
CA SER A 253 1.05 0.55 -2.62
C SER A 253 0.04 0.35 -3.74
N SER A 254 -0.20 1.39 -4.54
CA SER A 254 -1.23 1.47 -5.57
C SER A 254 -1.37 0.17 -6.35
N ILE A 255 -2.58 -0.36 -6.44
CA ILE A 255 -2.87 -1.53 -7.28
C ILE A 255 -3.14 -1.13 -8.74
N ASP A 256 -3.43 0.15 -8.99
CA ASP A 256 -3.68 0.69 -10.31
C ASP A 256 -2.43 1.17 -11.03
N ILE A 257 -1.29 1.24 -10.34
CA ILE A 257 0.02 1.42 -10.95
C ILE A 257 0.74 0.07 -10.91
N TRP A 258 1.29 -0.39 -12.03
CA TRP A 258 2.21 -1.55 -12.01
C TRP A 258 3.24 -1.46 -13.13
N SER A 259 4.37 -2.12 -12.92
CA SER A 259 5.46 -2.24 -13.89
C SER A 259 5.59 -3.67 -14.33
N SER A 260 5.95 -3.91 -15.58
CA SER A 260 6.24 -5.24 -16.13
C SER A 260 7.30 -5.16 -17.21
N VAL A 261 8.04 -6.25 -17.43
CA VAL A 261 9.01 -6.34 -18.54
C VAL A 261 8.36 -6.62 -19.90
N THR A 262 7.07 -6.96 -19.91
CA THR A 262 6.27 -7.18 -21.14
C THR A 262 5.08 -6.23 -21.22
N PRO A 263 4.61 -5.83 -22.42
CA PRO A 263 3.46 -4.94 -22.56
C PRO A 263 2.13 -5.53 -22.09
N SER A 264 2.05 -6.85 -21.93
CA SER A 264 0.83 -7.57 -21.51
C SER A 264 0.87 -8.01 -20.04
N GLY A 265 1.89 -7.59 -19.28
CA GLY A 265 1.98 -7.91 -17.85
C GLY A 265 0.85 -7.27 -17.06
N THR A 266 0.26 -8.04 -16.14
CA THR A 266 -0.92 -7.63 -15.36
C THR A 266 -0.65 -7.51 -13.85
N SER A 267 0.61 -7.73 -13.44
CA SER A 267 1.02 -7.66 -12.05
C SER A 267 2.33 -6.88 -11.94
N HIS A 268 2.56 -6.30 -10.77
CA HIS A 268 3.76 -5.50 -10.55
C HIS A 268 5.01 -6.36 -10.46
N GLU A 269 6.04 -5.90 -11.17
CA GLU A 269 7.41 -6.37 -11.15
C GLU A 269 8.34 -5.16 -10.97
N ASN A 270 9.51 -5.36 -10.36
CA ASN A 270 10.53 -4.31 -10.35
C ASN A 270 10.94 -3.95 -11.80
N PRO A 271 11.08 -2.66 -12.12
CA PRO A 271 11.71 -2.25 -13.36
C PRO A 271 13.12 -2.83 -13.47
N VAL A 272 13.46 -3.38 -14.63
CA VAL A 272 14.76 -4.00 -14.90
C VAL A 272 15.67 -2.99 -15.60
N SER A 273 16.78 -2.63 -14.95
CA SER A 273 17.76 -1.70 -15.49
C SER A 273 18.36 -2.18 -16.81
N GLY A 274 18.50 -1.28 -17.78
CA GLY A 274 19.02 -1.60 -19.12
C GLY A 274 18.03 -2.26 -20.07
N LEU A 275 16.80 -2.54 -19.63
CA LEU A 275 15.70 -3.01 -20.47
C LEU A 275 14.65 -1.92 -20.70
N THR A 276 13.78 -2.17 -21.68
CA THR A 276 12.53 -1.42 -21.83
C THR A 276 11.47 -2.08 -20.97
N ASN A 277 11.03 -1.37 -19.95
CA ASN A 277 9.93 -1.72 -19.06
C ASN A 277 8.62 -1.10 -19.56
N TYR A 278 7.51 -1.59 -19.04
CA TYR A 278 6.17 -1.11 -19.33
C TYR A 278 5.49 -0.77 -18.02
N VAL A 279 5.10 0.49 -17.85
CA VAL A 279 4.40 0.94 -16.65
C VAL A 279 2.97 1.26 -17.04
N HIS A 280 2.05 0.66 -16.31
CA HIS A 280 0.63 0.71 -16.56
C HIS A 280 -0.03 1.53 -15.46
N VAL A 281 -1.02 2.32 -15.86
CA VAL A 281 -1.87 3.07 -14.94
C VAL A 281 -3.32 2.79 -15.33
N ARG A 282 -4.11 2.37 -14.34
CA ARG A 282 -5.57 2.32 -14.44
C ARG A 282 -6.14 3.58 -13.77
N VAL A 283 -7.12 4.18 -14.43
CA VAL A 283 -7.88 5.33 -13.93
C VAL A 283 -9.34 4.93 -13.90
N HIS A 284 -10.02 5.24 -12.81
CA HIS A 284 -11.42 4.96 -12.60
C HIS A 284 -12.25 6.24 -12.71
N ASN A 285 -13.55 6.08 -12.84
CA ASN A 285 -14.52 7.15 -12.72
C ASN A 285 -15.56 6.75 -11.68
N LEU A 286 -15.43 7.28 -10.46
CA LEU A 286 -16.40 7.07 -9.37
C LEU A 286 -17.70 7.87 -9.61
N GLY A 287 -17.65 8.85 -10.51
CA GLY A 287 -18.78 9.74 -10.79
C GLY A 287 -19.96 9.08 -11.50
N SER A 288 -21.13 9.69 -11.34
CA SER A 288 -22.40 9.20 -11.88
C SER A 288 -22.59 9.47 -13.39
N THR A 289 -21.68 10.24 -14.02
CA THR A 289 -21.70 10.49 -15.46
C THR A 289 -20.39 10.12 -16.14
N PRO A 290 -20.40 9.78 -17.45
CA PRO A 290 -19.16 9.54 -18.17
C PRO A 290 -18.26 10.77 -18.20
N VAL A 291 -16.99 10.59 -17.84
CA VAL A 291 -15.95 11.62 -17.98
C VAL A 291 -15.31 11.53 -19.36
N THR A 292 -14.83 12.67 -19.87
CA THR A 292 -14.15 12.73 -21.17
C THR A 292 -12.87 13.53 -21.08
N SER A 293 -11.92 13.22 -21.95
CA SER A 293 -10.63 13.92 -22.03
C SER A 293 -9.87 13.94 -20.69
N VAL A 294 -9.67 12.76 -20.11
CA VAL A 294 -8.93 12.60 -18.85
C VAL A 294 -7.44 12.54 -19.16
N ASP A 295 -6.70 13.57 -18.75
CA ASP A 295 -5.25 13.64 -18.90
C ASP A 295 -4.57 12.85 -17.79
N VAL A 296 -3.81 11.83 -18.18
CA VAL A 296 -3.06 10.96 -17.28
C VAL A 296 -1.57 11.16 -17.49
N ALA A 297 -0.83 11.42 -16.42
CA ALA A 297 0.62 11.53 -16.45
C ALA A 297 1.25 10.62 -15.40
N LEU A 298 2.34 9.97 -15.79
CA LEU A 298 3.11 9.06 -14.97
C LEU A 298 4.51 9.63 -14.73
N TYR A 299 5.00 9.50 -13.51
CA TYR A 299 6.29 9.99 -13.07
C TYR A 299 7.02 8.91 -12.28
N TRP A 300 8.35 9.00 -12.25
CA TRP A 300 9.20 8.22 -11.37
C TRP A 300 10.13 9.11 -10.57
N ALA A 301 10.54 8.66 -9.39
CA ALA A 301 11.61 9.24 -8.60
C ALA A 301 12.56 8.16 -8.08
N ASP A 302 13.77 8.59 -7.73
CA ASP A 302 14.75 7.75 -7.04
C ASP A 302 14.23 7.41 -5.63
N THR A 303 14.70 6.30 -5.07
CA THR A 303 14.28 5.77 -3.77
C THR A 303 14.59 6.77 -2.68
N SER A 304 13.60 7.44 -2.13
CA SER A 304 13.77 8.28 -0.95
C SER A 304 12.48 8.30 -0.16
N THR A 305 12.61 8.23 1.17
CA THR A 305 11.50 8.40 2.10
C THR A 305 11.12 9.88 2.29
N ALA A 306 11.58 10.78 1.42
CA ALA A 306 11.20 12.21 1.44
C ALA A 306 11.23 12.87 0.04
N THR A 307 10.67 12.25 -0.99
CA THR A 307 10.65 12.81 -2.36
C THR A 307 9.71 14.02 -2.49
N ALA A 308 10.22 15.18 -2.89
CA ALA A 308 9.44 16.41 -3.03
C ALA A 308 8.72 16.52 -4.38
N TRP A 309 7.40 16.67 -4.34
CA TRP A 309 6.60 16.92 -5.54
C TRP A 309 6.55 18.40 -5.94
N PRO A 310 6.54 18.73 -7.24
CA PRO A 310 6.83 17.85 -8.39
C PRO A 310 8.34 17.75 -8.69
N GLY A 311 9.20 18.39 -7.90
CA GLY A 311 10.59 18.68 -8.25
C GLY A 311 11.50 17.47 -8.41
N ASP A 312 11.30 16.44 -7.60
CA ASP A 312 12.14 15.22 -7.58
C ASP A 312 11.63 14.15 -8.56
N PHE A 313 10.47 14.39 -9.16
CA PHE A 313 9.80 13.45 -10.05
C PHE A 313 10.10 13.74 -11.53
N THR A 314 10.51 12.71 -12.25
CA THR A 314 10.76 12.74 -13.69
C THR A 314 9.60 12.07 -14.42
N GLN A 315 8.98 12.79 -15.37
CA GLN A 315 7.87 12.23 -16.15
C GLN A 315 8.33 11.09 -17.05
N ILE A 316 7.57 9.99 -17.05
CA ILE A 316 7.72 8.87 -17.98
C ILE A 316 6.87 9.16 -19.22
N GLY A 317 7.53 9.28 -20.37
CA GLY A 317 6.86 9.57 -21.64
C GLY A 317 6.14 10.92 -21.63
N SER A 318 5.05 11.02 -22.40
CA SER A 318 4.17 12.18 -22.42
C SER A 318 2.85 11.88 -21.72
N THR A 319 2.18 12.91 -21.23
CA THR A 319 0.78 12.84 -20.78
C THR A 319 -0.08 12.20 -21.87
N TYR A 320 -0.94 11.27 -21.47
CA TYR A 320 -1.88 10.57 -22.33
C TYR A 320 -3.31 10.98 -21.98
N THR A 321 -4.10 11.32 -22.99
CA THR A 321 -5.51 11.69 -22.79
C THR A 321 -6.40 10.47 -23.05
N ILE A 322 -7.05 9.94 -22.01
CA ILE A 322 -8.10 8.94 -22.14
C ILE A 322 -9.34 9.63 -22.74
N PRO A 323 -9.88 9.15 -23.88
CA PRO A 323 -10.99 9.84 -24.54
C PRO A 323 -12.26 9.91 -23.69
N SER A 324 -12.61 8.81 -23.00
CA SER A 324 -13.74 8.76 -22.08
C SER A 324 -13.65 7.55 -21.17
N ILE A 325 -14.17 7.70 -19.95
CA ILE A 325 -14.40 6.62 -18.98
C ILE A 325 -15.90 6.66 -18.64
N THR A 326 -16.58 5.52 -18.69
CA THR A 326 -18.01 5.44 -18.33
C THR A 326 -18.21 5.72 -16.85
N ALA A 327 -19.43 6.09 -16.43
CA ALA A 327 -19.79 6.14 -15.00
C ALA A 327 -19.52 4.78 -14.33
N GLY A 328 -18.91 4.78 -13.16
CA GLY A 328 -18.46 3.57 -12.44
C GLY A 328 -17.41 2.71 -13.18
N GLY A 329 -16.87 3.21 -14.31
CA GLY A 329 -15.96 2.45 -15.17
C GLY A 329 -14.49 2.75 -14.91
N SER A 330 -13.61 2.06 -15.63
CA SER A 330 -12.17 2.33 -15.62
C SER A 330 -11.55 2.19 -17.01
N ALA A 331 -10.37 2.79 -17.17
CA ALA A 331 -9.57 2.71 -18.39
C ALA A 331 -8.08 2.65 -18.03
N GLU A 332 -7.31 1.96 -18.86
CA GLU A 332 -5.88 1.73 -18.64
C GLU A 332 -5.03 2.36 -19.75
N HIS A 333 -3.84 2.83 -19.39
CA HIS A 333 -2.81 3.20 -20.34
C HIS A 333 -1.43 2.66 -19.93
N THR A 334 -0.63 2.28 -20.92
CA THR A 334 0.71 1.71 -20.74
C THR A 334 1.76 2.60 -21.40
N TRP A 335 2.75 3.04 -20.63
CA TRP A 335 3.95 3.70 -21.13
C TRP A 335 5.09 2.69 -21.32
N SER A 336 5.84 2.86 -22.40
CA SER A 336 7.13 2.19 -22.58
C SER A 336 8.24 3.06 -21.99
N TRP A 337 9.09 2.48 -21.16
CA TRP A 337 10.13 3.19 -20.41
C TRP A 337 11.45 2.44 -20.42
N TYR A 338 12.46 2.99 -21.10
CA TYR A 338 13.83 2.47 -21.03
C TYR A 338 14.49 2.96 -19.75
N VAL A 339 14.95 2.02 -18.91
CA VAL A 339 15.62 2.32 -17.64
C VAL A 339 17.13 2.33 -17.87
N ASP A 340 17.80 3.41 -17.47
CA ASP A 340 19.25 3.57 -17.64
C ASP A 340 20.00 2.46 -16.88
N PRO A 341 20.95 1.74 -17.52
CA PRO A 341 21.77 0.75 -16.82
C PRO A 341 22.49 1.30 -15.58
N ALA A 342 22.75 2.60 -15.50
CA ALA A 342 23.46 3.23 -14.39
C ALA A 342 22.77 3.05 -13.02
N PHE A 343 21.45 2.81 -12.99
CA PHE A 343 20.72 2.51 -11.74
C PHE A 343 21.12 1.17 -11.15
N GLY A 344 21.28 0.15 -12.00
CA GLY A 344 21.71 -1.18 -11.59
C GLY A 344 20.66 -2.06 -10.95
N MET A 345 21.13 -3.22 -10.51
CA MET A 345 20.31 -4.28 -9.92
C MET A 345 19.82 -3.89 -8.52
N GLY A 346 18.54 -4.12 -8.25
CA GLY A 346 17.93 -3.88 -6.95
C GLY A 346 17.60 -2.42 -6.64
N HIS A 347 17.71 -1.53 -7.63
CA HIS A 347 17.29 -0.15 -7.51
C HIS A 347 15.76 -0.06 -7.33
N HIS A 348 15.30 0.73 -6.38
CA HIS A 348 13.87 0.97 -6.20
C HIS A 348 13.39 2.21 -6.96
N PHE A 349 12.19 2.14 -7.51
CA PHE A 349 11.59 3.21 -8.29
C PHE A 349 10.24 3.56 -7.68
N CYS A 350 10.13 4.78 -7.13
CA CYS A 350 8.85 5.33 -6.70
C CYS A 350 8.08 5.77 -7.94
N PHE A 351 6.83 5.34 -8.10
CA PHE A 351 5.95 5.84 -9.16
C PHE A 351 4.89 6.78 -8.59
N VAL A 352 4.59 7.83 -9.33
CA VAL A 352 3.41 8.68 -9.12
C VAL A 352 2.62 8.75 -10.41
N ALA A 353 1.32 8.49 -10.33
CA ALA A 353 0.39 8.76 -11.42
C ALA A 353 -0.57 9.88 -11.03
N THR A 354 -0.96 10.69 -12.00
CA THR A 354 -1.95 11.75 -11.84
C THR A 354 -2.99 11.61 -12.94
N ALA A 355 -4.26 11.83 -12.62
CA ALA A 355 -5.38 11.87 -13.57
C ALA A 355 -6.19 13.15 -13.35
N GLN A 356 -6.54 13.87 -14.41
CA GLN A 356 -7.37 15.07 -14.27
C GLN A 356 -8.21 15.33 -15.50
N CYS A 357 -9.36 15.97 -15.31
CA CYS A 357 -10.17 16.52 -16.41
C CYS A 357 -10.71 17.91 -16.05
N SER A 358 -11.44 18.54 -16.95
CA SER A 358 -12.01 19.87 -16.69
C SER A 358 -13.07 19.87 -15.59
N GLU A 359 -13.80 18.77 -15.48
CA GLU A 359 -14.90 18.56 -14.53
C GLU A 359 -14.40 18.10 -13.16
N ASP A 360 -13.23 17.45 -13.13
CA ASP A 360 -12.55 16.99 -11.93
C ASP A 360 -11.04 17.29 -12.05
N PRO A 361 -10.65 18.55 -11.78
CA PRO A 361 -9.27 18.98 -11.86
C PRO A 361 -8.51 18.59 -10.59
N MET A 362 -7.28 18.13 -10.76
CA MET A 362 -6.38 17.88 -9.63
C MET A 362 -6.20 19.14 -8.77
N THR A 363 -6.50 19.03 -7.49
CA THR A 363 -6.45 20.06 -6.46
C THR A 363 -5.07 20.14 -5.81
N GLY A 364 -4.18 20.88 -6.45
CA GLY A 364 -2.84 21.13 -5.92
C GLY A 364 -1.87 19.97 -6.14
N GLY A 365 -0.59 20.24 -5.90
CA GLY A 365 0.45 19.23 -5.88
C GLY A 365 0.84 19.00 -4.42
N PRO A 366 0.98 17.76 -3.97
CA PRO A 366 1.46 17.48 -2.62
C PRO A 366 2.83 18.09 -2.34
N GLY A 367 3.16 18.23 -1.06
CA GLY A 367 4.51 18.59 -0.63
C GLY A 367 5.48 17.45 -0.87
N THR A 368 5.89 16.76 0.19
CA THR A 368 6.91 15.70 0.16
C THR A 368 6.33 14.29 0.22
N TYR A 369 5.03 14.18 0.50
CA TYR A 369 4.30 12.92 0.48
C TYR A 369 3.05 13.08 -0.40
N VAL A 370 2.89 12.24 -1.42
CA VAL A 370 2.05 12.58 -2.58
C VAL A 370 0.59 12.10 -2.50
N ALA A 371 0.32 11.00 -1.80
CA ALA A 371 -0.94 10.25 -1.86
C ALA A 371 -2.16 10.90 -1.15
N PRO A 372 -2.05 11.47 0.07
CA PRO A 372 -3.27 11.73 0.86
C PRO A 372 -4.05 12.99 0.47
N PHE A 373 -3.61 13.70 -0.56
CA PHE A 373 -4.12 15.04 -0.87
C PHE A 373 -5.30 15.01 -1.84
N ASP A 374 -5.30 14.05 -2.77
CA ASP A 374 -6.22 14.04 -3.90
C ASP A 374 -6.29 12.63 -4.50
N ASN A 375 -7.49 12.03 -4.55
CA ASN A 375 -7.75 10.71 -5.13
C ASN A 375 -7.42 10.63 -6.63
N ASN A 376 -7.26 11.78 -7.28
CA ASN A 376 -6.72 11.94 -8.63
C ASN A 376 -5.22 11.60 -8.74
N ILE A 377 -4.53 11.38 -7.61
CA ILE A 377 -3.10 11.12 -7.53
C ILE A 377 -2.88 9.81 -6.79
N ALA A 378 -2.03 8.93 -7.34
CA ALA A 378 -1.65 7.71 -6.65
C ALA A 378 -0.14 7.47 -6.63
N GLN A 379 0.31 6.76 -5.61
CA GLN A 379 1.70 6.34 -5.46
C GLN A 379 1.91 4.83 -5.47
N LYS A 380 3.03 4.40 -6.07
CA LYS A 380 3.56 3.06 -5.90
C LYS A 380 5.03 3.08 -5.51
N ASN A 381 5.25 2.92 -4.22
CA ASN A 381 6.58 2.82 -3.61
C ASN A 381 6.76 1.39 -3.08
N VAL A 382 6.69 0.41 -3.99
CA VAL A 382 6.90 -1.01 -3.66
C VAL A 382 8.18 -1.53 -4.31
N THR A 383 9.06 -2.14 -3.52
CA THR A 383 10.19 -2.96 -3.99
C THR A 383 9.85 -4.42 -3.81
N ILE A 384 9.97 -5.22 -4.87
CA ILE A 384 9.92 -6.68 -4.74
C ILE A 384 11.32 -7.19 -4.40
N VAL A 385 11.45 -7.94 -3.30
CA VAL A 385 12.69 -8.57 -2.89
C VAL A 385 12.53 -10.07 -3.07
N GLU A 386 13.17 -10.62 -4.10
CA GLU A 386 13.12 -12.06 -4.35
C GLU A 386 14.19 -12.77 -3.52
N GLY A 387 13.81 -13.85 -2.86
CA GLY A 387 14.76 -14.63 -2.07
C GLY A 387 14.29 -16.05 -1.79
N SER A 388 15.23 -16.91 -1.41
CA SER A 388 14.96 -18.31 -1.09
C SER A 388 14.80 -18.54 0.41
N ALA A 389 13.97 -19.50 0.80
CA ALA A 389 13.82 -19.92 2.18
C ALA A 389 15.18 -20.24 2.84
N GLY A 390 15.36 -19.80 4.08
CA GLY A 390 16.60 -19.97 4.84
C GLY A 390 17.79 -19.09 4.41
N HIS A 391 17.62 -18.23 3.39
CA HIS A 391 18.65 -17.31 2.93
C HIS A 391 18.34 -15.87 3.33
N THR A 392 19.39 -15.05 3.35
CA THR A 392 19.26 -13.61 3.56
C THR A 392 19.15 -12.91 2.21
N ALA A 393 18.09 -12.12 2.04
CA ALA A 393 17.94 -11.19 0.93
C ALA A 393 18.22 -9.76 1.43
N GLU A 394 18.61 -8.86 0.53
CA GLU A 394 18.84 -7.45 0.86
C GLU A 394 18.03 -6.52 -0.05
N ALA A 395 17.68 -5.36 0.48
CA ALA A 395 17.16 -4.23 -0.29
C ALA A 395 17.75 -2.93 0.22
N ARG A 396 17.88 -1.93 -0.66
CA ARG A 396 18.44 -0.62 -0.31
C ARG A 396 17.37 0.44 -0.46
N PHE A 397 17.44 1.44 0.40
CA PHE A 397 16.63 2.65 0.31
C PHE A 397 17.39 3.82 0.91
N PHE A 398 16.88 5.04 0.70
CA PHE A 398 17.49 6.22 1.28
C PHE A 398 16.52 6.90 2.25
N ILE A 399 17.08 7.35 3.36
CA ILE A 399 16.44 8.35 4.23
C ILE A 399 16.97 9.74 3.87
N GLU A 400 16.14 10.77 3.96
CA GLU A 400 16.51 12.09 3.45
C GLU A 400 15.86 13.25 4.19
N ASN A 401 16.68 14.28 4.46
CA ASN A 401 16.20 15.59 4.85
C ASN A 401 16.14 16.54 3.66
N ASN A 402 14.98 16.66 3.03
CA ASN A 402 14.73 17.62 1.94
C ASN A 402 14.49 19.08 2.43
N MET A 403 14.59 19.32 3.73
CA MET A 403 14.35 20.63 4.34
C MET A 403 15.62 21.48 4.38
N LYS A 404 15.42 22.80 4.50
CA LYS A 404 16.52 23.79 4.54
C LYS A 404 17.20 23.89 5.90
N GLU A 405 16.69 23.17 6.90
CA GLU A 405 17.16 23.18 8.27
C GLU A 405 17.32 21.74 8.76
N THR A 406 18.21 21.54 9.73
CA THR A 406 18.29 20.26 10.43
C THR A 406 17.03 20.09 11.27
N ILE A 407 16.26 19.04 10.98
CA ILE A 407 15.08 18.67 11.75
C ILE A 407 15.22 17.21 12.21
N PRO A 408 14.63 16.84 13.36
CA PRO A 408 14.56 15.44 13.77
C PRO A 408 13.55 14.68 12.91
N PHE A 409 13.96 13.50 12.45
CA PHE A 409 13.10 12.54 11.76
C PHE A 409 13.00 11.25 12.57
N ASP A 410 11.87 10.59 12.47
CA ASP A 410 11.66 9.25 13.00
C ASP A 410 11.56 8.26 11.83
N LEU A 411 12.22 7.11 11.95
CA LEU A 411 12.05 5.99 11.03
C LEU A 411 11.18 4.93 11.70
N ILE A 412 9.98 4.73 11.18
CA ILE A 412 9.01 3.74 11.66
C ILE A 412 9.03 2.52 10.72
N ILE A 413 9.09 1.33 11.28
CA ILE A 413 9.19 0.07 10.54
C ILE A 413 8.08 -0.85 11.01
N ASP A 414 7.08 -1.03 10.16
CA ASP A 414 6.02 -2.01 10.35
C ASP A 414 6.41 -3.33 9.68
N ARG A 415 6.51 -4.37 10.50
CA ARG A 415 6.81 -5.75 10.08
C ARG A 415 5.68 -6.71 10.40
N SER A 416 4.47 -6.22 10.62
CA SER A 416 3.29 -7.02 10.91
C SER A 416 3.04 -8.11 9.85
N GLY A 417 3.39 -7.84 8.59
CA GLY A 417 3.34 -8.78 7.47
C GLY A 417 4.58 -9.66 7.29
N PHE A 418 5.57 -9.60 8.19
CA PHE A 418 6.78 -10.43 8.15
C PHE A 418 6.86 -11.34 9.40
N PRO A 419 7.06 -12.66 9.24
CA PRO A 419 7.04 -13.64 10.34
C PRO A 419 8.19 -13.43 11.34
N GLU A 420 8.31 -14.31 12.34
CA GLU A 420 9.46 -14.35 13.26
C GLU A 420 10.76 -14.77 12.54
N GLY A 421 11.25 -13.92 11.63
CA GLY A 421 12.57 -13.97 11.00
C GLY A 421 13.45 -12.80 11.45
N GLU A 422 14.75 -12.90 11.16
CA GLU A 422 15.69 -11.82 11.43
C GLU A 422 15.51 -10.70 10.41
N LEU A 423 15.35 -9.47 10.89
CA LEU A 423 15.28 -8.26 10.07
C LEU A 423 16.31 -7.28 10.62
N VAL A 424 17.21 -6.83 9.77
CA VAL A 424 18.36 -6.02 10.18
C VAL A 424 18.49 -4.80 9.28
N LEU A 425 18.44 -3.61 9.87
CA LEU A 425 18.89 -2.40 9.18
C LEU A 425 20.41 -2.31 9.32
N VAL A 426 21.11 -2.21 8.20
CA VAL A 426 22.55 -2.04 8.14
C VAL A 426 22.85 -0.64 7.62
N PHE A 427 23.63 0.09 8.40
CA PHE A 427 24.07 1.45 8.06
C PHE A 427 25.51 1.44 7.57
N PRO A 428 25.86 2.30 6.59
CA PRO A 428 27.25 2.53 6.22
C PRO A 428 28.07 3.03 7.42
N ALA A 429 29.35 2.66 7.46
CA ALA A 429 30.23 2.89 8.62
C ALA A 429 30.37 4.38 9.01
N ASP A 430 30.40 5.25 8.01
CA ASP A 430 30.46 6.71 8.17
C ASP A 430 29.16 7.31 8.73
N SER A 431 28.07 6.55 8.69
CA SER A 431 26.71 6.99 9.03
C SER A 431 26.30 6.58 10.44
N VAL A 432 27.02 5.64 11.05
CA VAL A 432 26.79 5.13 12.41
C VAL A 432 26.70 6.24 13.46
N GLY A 433 27.48 7.32 13.29
CA GLY A 433 27.45 8.47 14.20
C GLY A 433 26.12 9.23 14.23
N ILE A 434 25.33 9.18 13.15
CA ILE A 434 24.00 9.78 13.07
C ILE A 434 23.02 8.96 13.94
N PHE A 435 23.07 7.63 13.81
CA PHE A 435 22.14 6.71 14.48
C PHE A 435 22.49 6.41 15.94
N LEU A 436 23.74 6.64 16.36
CA LEU A 436 24.20 6.51 17.76
C LEU A 436 24.34 7.85 18.48
N SER A 437 23.70 8.91 17.97
CA SER A 437 23.73 10.23 18.58
C SER A 437 22.95 10.26 19.90
N GLN A 438 23.24 11.22 20.79
CA GLN A 438 22.47 11.39 22.05
C GLN A 438 21.00 11.79 21.82
N SER A 439 20.65 12.19 20.60
CA SER A 439 19.31 12.57 20.19
C SER A 439 18.50 11.40 19.59
N THR A 440 19.14 10.26 19.35
CA THR A 440 18.50 9.10 18.70
C THR A 440 18.06 8.08 19.74
N PHE A 441 16.83 7.57 19.62
CA PHE A 441 16.26 6.57 20.53
C PHE A 441 15.73 5.37 19.74
N LEU A 442 15.95 4.17 20.28
CA LEU A 442 15.51 2.92 19.66
C LEU A 442 14.33 2.36 20.44
N GLU A 443 13.23 2.07 19.76
CA GLU A 443 12.04 1.44 20.30
C GLU A 443 11.81 0.11 19.58
N GLY A 444 11.94 -1.01 20.31
CA GLY A 444 11.74 -2.34 19.73
C GLY A 444 12.91 -2.89 18.89
N ALA A 445 14.06 -2.19 18.86
CA ALA A 445 15.28 -2.65 18.20
C ALA A 445 16.48 -2.78 19.16
N GLU A 446 17.37 -3.71 18.85
CA GLU A 446 18.65 -3.90 19.55
C GLU A 446 19.83 -3.71 18.60
N LEU A 447 20.91 -3.12 19.11
CA LEU A 447 22.15 -2.95 18.35
C LEU A 447 22.90 -4.28 18.22
N VAL A 448 23.30 -4.63 17.00
CA VAL A 448 24.12 -5.81 16.70
C VAL A 448 25.33 -5.44 15.85
N GLU A 449 26.45 -6.12 16.07
CA GLU A 449 27.66 -5.95 15.24
C GLU A 449 27.50 -6.68 13.91
N ARG A 450 27.82 -6.02 12.80
CA ARG A 450 27.86 -6.60 11.46
C ARG A 450 29.25 -6.41 10.83
N GLY A 451 29.77 -7.45 10.18
CA GLY A 451 30.90 -7.31 9.23
C GLY A 451 32.28 -6.93 9.77
N GLY A 452 32.55 -6.98 11.09
CA GLY A 452 33.84 -6.63 11.68
C GLY A 452 34.03 -5.12 11.86
N GLU A 453 34.12 -4.70 13.12
CA GLU A 453 34.38 -3.36 13.69
C GLU A 453 33.66 -2.09 13.13
N GLU A 454 33.00 -2.11 11.97
CA GLU A 454 32.57 -0.85 11.30
C GLU A 454 31.09 -0.78 10.85
N MET A 455 30.28 -1.84 10.88
CA MET A 455 28.85 -1.75 10.56
C MET A 455 27.94 -2.04 11.75
N LEU A 456 26.94 -1.16 11.94
CA LEU A 456 25.92 -1.27 12.97
C LEU A 456 24.66 -1.88 12.35
N GLY A 457 24.21 -3.00 12.91
CA GLY A 457 22.92 -3.57 12.61
C GLY A 457 21.90 -3.17 13.67
N LEU A 458 20.66 -2.90 13.29
CA LEU A 458 19.53 -2.90 14.23
C LEU A 458 18.74 -4.19 14.06
N LEU A 459 18.90 -5.10 15.01
CA LEU A 459 18.09 -6.29 15.09
C LEU A 459 16.69 -5.88 15.53
N ILE A 460 15.75 -6.06 14.62
CA ILE A 460 14.34 -5.85 14.86
C ILE A 460 13.82 -7.20 15.36
N ALA A 461 13.55 -7.32 16.66
CA ALA A 461 13.13 -8.60 17.27
C ALA A 461 11.70 -8.52 17.82
N ARG A 462 10.82 -9.38 17.28
CA ARG A 462 9.49 -9.78 17.82
C ARG A 462 8.39 -8.72 17.93
N GLN A 463 8.71 -7.43 17.95
CA GLN A 463 7.72 -6.35 17.92
C GLN A 463 7.18 -6.18 16.49
N LYS A 464 5.87 -5.94 16.34
CA LYS A 464 5.25 -5.70 15.03
C LYS A 464 5.66 -4.35 14.44
N GLU A 465 5.92 -3.38 15.31
CA GLU A 465 6.38 -2.04 14.95
C GLU A 465 7.68 -1.73 15.69
N VAL A 466 8.61 -1.10 14.99
CA VAL A 466 9.90 -0.63 15.51
C VAL A 466 10.10 0.82 15.10
N ALA A 467 10.67 1.63 15.99
CA ALA A 467 10.99 3.01 15.69
C ALA A 467 12.44 3.37 16.01
N ILE A 468 13.06 4.14 15.13
CA ILE A 468 14.28 4.90 15.38
C ILE A 468 13.89 6.37 15.44
N ARG A 469 13.83 6.92 16.64
CA ARG A 469 13.33 8.28 16.88
C ARG A 469 14.47 9.30 16.89
N GLY A 470 14.23 10.50 16.39
CA GLY A 470 15.11 11.66 16.54
C GLY A 470 16.42 11.59 15.75
N ILE A 471 16.40 10.96 14.57
CA ILE A 471 17.50 10.95 13.60
C ILE A 471 17.76 12.39 13.14
N GLN A 472 19.00 12.85 13.22
CA GLN A 472 19.38 14.23 12.87
C GLN A 472 20.13 14.25 11.55
N LEU A 473 19.42 14.60 10.48
CA LEU A 473 19.99 14.80 9.15
C LEU A 473 20.23 16.30 8.88
N LYS A 474 21.37 16.64 8.31
CA LYS A 474 21.69 18.01 7.83
C LYS A 474 20.75 18.40 6.69
N PRO A 475 20.59 19.70 6.40
CA PRO A 475 19.80 20.13 5.23
C PRO A 475 20.28 19.45 3.95
N MET A 476 19.36 18.89 3.19
CA MET A 476 19.62 18.13 1.96
C MET A 476 20.54 16.90 2.14
N GLU A 477 20.68 16.38 3.36
CA GLU A 477 21.45 15.16 3.62
C GLU A 477 20.61 13.94 3.29
N ARG A 478 21.18 13.06 2.48
CA ARG A 478 20.60 11.79 2.06
C ARG A 478 21.52 10.66 2.50
N GLN A 479 20.95 9.61 3.06
CA GLN A 479 21.69 8.48 3.61
C GLN A 479 21.13 7.16 3.09
N GLU A 480 21.99 6.35 2.46
CA GLU A 480 21.63 4.98 2.06
C GLU A 480 21.57 4.07 3.30
N VAL A 481 20.56 3.20 3.33
CA VAL A 481 20.33 2.18 4.35
C VAL A 481 20.04 0.86 3.64
N THR A 482 20.63 -0.22 4.13
CA THR A 482 20.35 -1.57 3.66
C THR A 482 19.45 -2.28 4.65
N LEU A 483 18.41 -2.96 4.14
CA LEU A 483 17.54 -3.83 4.91
C LEU A 483 17.85 -5.28 4.54
N GLU A 484 18.31 -6.06 5.51
CA GLU A 484 18.56 -7.50 5.37
C GLU A 484 17.37 -8.29 5.94
N PHE A 485 16.84 -9.22 5.15
CA PHE A 485 15.72 -10.09 5.49
C PHE A 485 16.18 -11.54 5.53
N THR A 486 16.18 -12.18 6.69
CA THR A 486 16.36 -13.64 6.76
C THR A 486 15.01 -14.32 6.58
N ILE A 487 14.81 -14.90 5.39
CA ILE A 487 13.56 -15.58 5.03
C ILE A 487 13.46 -16.89 5.83
N PRO A 488 12.33 -17.19 6.50
CA PRO A 488 12.20 -18.40 7.29
C PRO A 488 12.45 -19.68 6.49
N GLU A 489 13.05 -20.70 7.10
CA GLU A 489 13.33 -21.98 6.44
C GLU A 489 12.04 -22.71 6.02
N GLU A 490 10.94 -22.49 6.74
CA GLU A 490 9.62 -23.07 6.49
C GLU A 490 8.80 -22.32 5.43
N ALA A 491 9.30 -21.18 4.93
CA ALA A 491 8.60 -20.37 3.95
C ALA A 491 8.42 -21.15 2.64
N ARG A 492 7.24 -21.00 2.03
CA ARG A 492 6.88 -21.75 0.81
C ARG A 492 7.17 -20.91 -0.43
N ILE A 493 7.55 -21.56 -1.53
CA ILE A 493 7.65 -20.89 -2.84
C ILE A 493 6.31 -20.22 -3.17
N GLY A 494 6.37 -18.96 -3.59
CA GLY A 494 5.20 -18.12 -3.88
C GLY A 494 4.59 -17.44 -2.65
N GLN A 495 5.07 -17.73 -1.44
CA GLN A 495 4.68 -16.98 -0.26
C GLN A 495 5.28 -15.57 -0.31
N GLU A 496 4.49 -14.59 0.11
CA GLU A 496 4.90 -13.19 0.17
C GLU A 496 4.85 -12.67 1.61
N PHE A 497 5.76 -11.77 1.92
CA PHE A 497 5.82 -11.06 3.19
C PHE A 497 6.00 -9.57 2.94
N THR A 498 5.56 -8.73 3.86
CA THR A 498 5.68 -7.28 3.73
C THR A 498 6.41 -6.66 4.91
N VAL A 499 7.28 -5.71 4.61
CA VAL A 499 7.87 -4.78 5.58
C VAL A 499 7.68 -3.37 5.04
N ARG A 500 7.06 -2.50 5.83
CA ARG A 500 6.83 -1.10 5.49
C ARG A 500 7.79 -0.22 6.29
N VAL A 501 8.40 0.74 5.64
CA VAL A 501 9.30 1.73 6.26
C VAL A 501 8.77 3.11 5.97
N GLN A 502 8.64 3.94 7.00
CA GLN A 502 8.10 5.30 6.94
C GLN A 502 9.07 6.28 7.61
N GLU A 503 9.30 7.42 6.97
CA GLU A 503 9.97 8.56 7.57
C GLU A 503 8.93 9.58 8.03
N VAL A 504 9.04 10.01 9.28
CA VAL A 504 8.03 10.81 9.98
C VAL A 504 8.68 12.06 10.60
N VAL A 505 8.04 13.21 10.43
CA VAL A 505 8.41 14.48 11.08
C VAL A 505 7.27 14.92 11.98
N GLY A 506 7.48 14.89 13.30
CA GLY A 506 6.39 15.11 14.24
C GLY A 506 5.38 13.98 14.13
N ASP A 507 4.17 14.29 13.65
CA ASP A 507 3.09 13.33 13.42
C ASP A 507 2.80 13.11 11.92
N GLU A 508 3.59 13.72 11.02
CA GLU A 508 3.36 13.67 9.56
C GLU A 508 4.33 12.70 8.89
N ILE A 509 3.79 11.74 8.12
CA ILE A 509 4.58 10.87 7.24
C ILE A 509 5.05 11.72 6.06
N ILE A 510 6.37 11.86 5.92
CA ILE A 510 6.96 12.63 4.83
C ILE A 510 7.46 11.75 3.69
N GLY A 511 7.46 10.42 3.88
CA GLY A 511 7.59 9.44 2.80
C GLY A 511 7.77 8.03 3.31
N ALA A 512 7.58 7.08 2.40
CA ALA A 512 7.44 5.68 2.76
C ALA A 512 7.80 4.74 1.60
N VAL A 513 8.26 3.54 1.95
CA VAL A 513 8.57 2.46 1.04
C VAL A 513 8.06 1.12 1.60
N THR A 514 7.52 0.29 0.72
CA THR A 514 7.09 -1.08 1.03
C THR A 514 8.06 -2.06 0.38
N PHE A 515 8.59 -2.99 1.17
CA PHE A 515 9.33 -4.15 0.67
C PHE A 515 8.40 -5.36 0.66
N LEU A 516 8.13 -5.91 -0.52
CA LEU A 516 7.39 -7.14 -0.75
C LEU A 516 8.40 -8.28 -0.96
N ILE A 517 8.65 -9.07 0.08
CA ILE A 517 9.56 -10.20 0.02
C ILE A 517 8.82 -11.38 -0.60
N ARG A 518 9.24 -11.82 -1.79
CA ARG A 518 8.66 -12.97 -2.50
C ARG A 518 9.59 -14.16 -2.41
N VAL A 519 9.08 -15.27 -1.89
CA VAL A 519 9.85 -16.51 -1.78
C VAL A 519 9.89 -17.21 -3.13
N THR A 520 11.07 -17.30 -3.73
CA THR A 520 11.29 -17.93 -5.04
C THR A 520 12.08 -19.23 -4.92
N SER A 521 12.01 -20.07 -5.96
CA SER A 521 12.93 -21.21 -6.07
C SER A 521 14.33 -20.69 -6.39
N PRO A 522 15.39 -21.23 -5.74
CA PRO A 522 16.75 -21.07 -6.25
C PRO A 522 16.82 -21.41 -7.74
N GLY A 523 17.40 -20.52 -8.54
CA GLY A 523 17.52 -20.68 -9.99
C GLY A 523 16.19 -20.54 -10.75
N ASP A 524 15.27 -19.70 -10.27
CA ASP A 524 14.10 -19.30 -11.05
C ASP A 524 14.52 -18.64 -12.38
N CYS A 525 13.92 -19.09 -13.48
CA CYS A 525 14.36 -18.70 -14.83
C CYS A 525 14.13 -17.21 -15.11
N GLN A 526 12.97 -16.66 -14.73
CA GLN A 526 12.68 -15.25 -15.01
C GLN A 526 13.56 -14.35 -14.16
N SER A 527 13.69 -14.68 -12.87
CA SER A 527 14.52 -13.95 -11.91
C SER A 527 15.99 -13.92 -12.37
N ALA A 528 16.55 -15.08 -12.75
CA ALA A 528 17.92 -15.19 -13.24
C ALA A 528 18.13 -14.38 -14.53
N LEU A 529 17.24 -14.50 -15.52
CA LEU A 529 17.37 -13.75 -16.78
C LEU A 529 17.29 -12.23 -16.56
N LYS A 530 16.36 -11.75 -15.74
CA LYS A 530 16.24 -10.31 -15.41
C LYS A 530 17.53 -9.79 -14.77
N ARG A 531 18.05 -10.48 -13.75
CA ARG A 531 19.28 -10.09 -13.05
C ARG A 531 20.52 -10.16 -13.96
N THR A 532 20.62 -11.17 -14.83
CA THR A 532 21.66 -11.22 -15.87
C THR A 532 21.55 -10.00 -16.78
N ALA A 533 20.35 -9.61 -17.25
CA ALA A 533 20.21 -8.44 -18.09
C ALA A 533 20.72 -7.15 -17.41
N GLU A 534 20.41 -6.94 -16.12
CA GLU A 534 20.81 -5.73 -15.39
C GLU A 534 22.33 -5.62 -15.26
N VAL A 535 22.98 -6.68 -14.76
CA VAL A 535 24.43 -6.67 -14.52
C VAL A 535 25.19 -6.53 -15.83
N PHE A 536 24.76 -7.21 -16.89
CA PHE A 536 25.43 -7.09 -18.18
C PHE A 536 25.09 -5.80 -18.93
N ALA A 537 23.95 -5.16 -18.66
CA ALA A 537 23.69 -3.82 -19.16
C ALA A 537 24.64 -2.80 -18.54
N GLN A 538 24.94 -2.92 -17.24
CA GLN A 538 25.97 -2.12 -16.58
C GLN A 538 27.35 -2.37 -17.18
N ILE A 539 27.75 -3.64 -17.36
CA ILE A 539 29.03 -3.97 -17.99
C ILE A 539 29.11 -3.38 -19.40
N ALA A 540 28.04 -3.49 -20.19
CA ALA A 540 27.97 -2.91 -21.53
C ALA A 540 28.16 -1.39 -21.52
N GLN A 541 27.54 -0.69 -20.57
CA GLN A 541 27.64 0.76 -20.43
C GLN A 541 29.02 1.20 -19.92
N GLU A 542 29.51 0.59 -18.83
CA GLU A 542 30.77 1.00 -18.21
C GLU A 542 31.96 0.68 -19.12
N TYR A 543 32.03 -0.54 -19.65
CA TYR A 543 33.18 -1.04 -20.40
C TYR A 543 33.02 -0.96 -21.91
N GLU A 544 31.92 -0.39 -22.40
CA GLU A 544 31.59 -0.32 -23.84
C GLU A 544 31.62 -1.72 -24.51
N SER A 545 31.23 -2.76 -23.76
CA SER A 545 31.26 -4.16 -24.22
C SER A 545 30.16 -4.45 -25.24
N GLU A 546 30.56 -4.77 -26.48
CA GLU A 546 29.64 -5.16 -27.55
C GLU A 546 28.99 -6.51 -27.26
N ALA A 547 29.75 -7.46 -26.68
CA ALA A 547 29.23 -8.77 -26.31
C ALA A 547 28.13 -8.66 -25.23
N ALA A 548 28.36 -7.85 -24.19
CA ALA A 548 27.37 -7.61 -23.13
C ALA A 548 26.12 -6.92 -23.69
N ALA A 549 26.27 -5.90 -24.54
CA ALA A 549 25.14 -5.22 -25.16
C ALA A 549 24.29 -6.17 -26.04
N ARG A 550 24.92 -7.13 -26.71
CA ARG A 550 24.20 -8.15 -27.51
C ARG A 550 23.50 -9.17 -26.62
N LEU A 551 24.13 -9.57 -25.52
CA LEU A 551 23.55 -10.47 -24.53
C LEU A 551 22.27 -9.89 -23.95
N VAL A 552 22.28 -8.62 -23.53
CA VAL A 552 21.10 -7.93 -22.98
C VAL A 552 19.95 -7.92 -23.99
N LYS A 553 20.22 -7.65 -25.27
CA LYS A 553 19.19 -7.71 -26.32
C LYS A 553 18.59 -9.10 -26.52
N LEU A 554 19.41 -10.13 -26.38
CA LEU A 554 18.98 -11.51 -26.51
C LEU A 554 18.06 -11.90 -25.35
N ILE A 555 18.39 -11.47 -24.13
CA ILE A 555 17.54 -11.66 -22.96
C ILE A 555 16.22 -10.87 -23.09
N ASP A 556 16.26 -9.60 -23.50
CA ASP A 556 15.05 -8.78 -23.73
C ASP A 556 14.08 -9.48 -24.69
N ALA A 557 14.60 -10.03 -25.80
CA ALA A 557 13.79 -10.78 -26.75
C ALA A 557 13.19 -12.06 -26.12
N GLY A 558 14.00 -12.82 -25.38
CA GLY A 558 13.53 -14.04 -24.71
C GLY A 558 12.46 -13.77 -23.65
N LEU A 559 12.61 -12.73 -22.83
CA LEU A 559 11.61 -12.34 -21.83
C LEU A 559 10.28 -11.94 -22.48
N ARG A 560 10.31 -11.19 -23.59
CA ARG A 560 9.10 -10.81 -24.35
C ARG A 560 8.36 -11.98 -24.98
N GLU A 561 9.08 -13.06 -25.29
CA GLU A 561 8.51 -14.30 -25.82
C GLU A 561 8.15 -15.31 -24.72
N GLU A 562 8.20 -14.90 -23.44
CA GLU A 562 7.94 -15.75 -22.27
C GLU A 562 8.77 -17.06 -22.31
N ILE A 563 10.05 -16.95 -22.69
CA ILE A 563 10.90 -18.10 -23.02
C ILE A 563 10.96 -19.17 -21.92
N CYS A 564 10.89 -18.75 -20.64
CA CYS A 564 10.93 -19.62 -19.47
C CYS A 564 9.77 -20.62 -19.39
N SER A 565 8.69 -20.42 -20.14
CA SER A 565 7.60 -21.40 -20.29
C SER A 565 7.99 -22.62 -21.15
N ASN A 566 9.12 -22.53 -21.87
CA ASN A 566 9.64 -23.57 -22.75
C ASN A 566 11.08 -23.96 -22.36
N PRO A 567 11.27 -25.08 -21.63
CA PRO A 567 12.59 -25.51 -21.16
C PRO A 567 13.62 -25.76 -22.28
N GLU A 568 13.19 -26.28 -23.43
CA GLU A 568 14.09 -26.57 -24.56
C GLU A 568 14.60 -25.26 -25.19
N ALA A 569 13.69 -24.31 -25.43
CA ALA A 569 14.05 -23.01 -25.99
C ALA A 569 14.87 -22.18 -25.00
N THR A 570 14.56 -22.27 -23.70
CA THR A 570 15.36 -21.65 -22.63
C THR A 570 16.78 -22.20 -22.60
N MET A 571 16.95 -23.53 -22.73
CA MET A 571 18.27 -24.15 -22.75
C MET A 571 19.09 -23.68 -23.95
N GLU A 572 18.48 -23.53 -25.13
CA GLU A 572 19.17 -23.00 -26.32
C GLU A 572 19.57 -21.54 -26.13
N LEU A 573 18.65 -20.70 -25.63
CA LEU A 573 18.94 -19.30 -25.30
C LEU A 573 20.12 -19.19 -24.33
N LYS A 574 20.17 -20.04 -23.30
CA LYS A 574 21.26 -20.04 -22.32
C LYS A 574 22.60 -20.47 -22.92
N ARG A 575 22.63 -21.32 -23.94
CA ARG A 575 23.88 -21.63 -24.68
C ARG A 575 24.39 -20.41 -25.43
N GLU A 576 23.49 -19.69 -26.11
CA GLU A 576 23.85 -18.44 -26.80
C GLU A 576 24.32 -17.35 -25.83
N ILE A 577 23.67 -17.21 -24.67
CA ILE A 577 24.09 -16.29 -23.61
C ILE A 577 25.48 -16.67 -23.12
N PHE A 578 25.72 -17.94 -22.80
CA PHE A 578 27.03 -18.40 -22.32
C PHE A 578 28.18 -18.09 -23.28
N GLU A 579 27.98 -18.24 -24.60
CA GLU A 579 28.98 -17.84 -25.58
C GLU A 579 29.28 -16.34 -25.57
N LEU A 580 28.30 -15.51 -25.24
CA LEU A 580 28.47 -14.07 -25.10
C LEU A 580 29.15 -13.72 -23.78
N GLU A 581 28.83 -14.39 -22.68
CA GLU A 581 29.50 -14.20 -21.38
C GLU A 581 30.99 -14.51 -21.45
N VAL A 582 31.38 -15.59 -22.15
CA VAL A 582 32.79 -15.90 -22.41
C VAL A 582 33.47 -14.80 -23.24
N LYS A 583 32.76 -14.20 -24.21
CA LYS A 583 33.30 -13.06 -24.99
C LYS A 583 33.42 -11.80 -24.14
N VAL A 584 32.49 -11.56 -23.22
CA VAL A 584 32.60 -10.46 -22.25
C VAL A 584 33.87 -10.61 -21.43
N ALA A 585 34.18 -11.80 -20.92
CA ALA A 585 35.43 -12.04 -20.18
C ALA A 585 36.67 -11.61 -21.00
N HIS A 586 36.71 -11.93 -22.30
CA HIS A 586 37.81 -11.53 -23.19
C HIS A 586 37.86 -10.03 -23.47
N GLU A 587 36.71 -9.35 -23.61
CA GLU A 587 36.66 -7.90 -23.79
C GLU A 587 37.14 -7.15 -22.53
N LEU A 588 36.87 -7.71 -21.35
CA LEU A 588 37.29 -7.14 -20.06
C LEU A 588 38.76 -7.42 -19.70
N GLU A 589 39.46 -8.31 -20.41
CA GLU A 589 40.87 -8.61 -20.15
C GLU A 589 41.74 -7.33 -20.17
N GLY A 590 42.40 -7.05 -19.06
CA GLY A 590 43.25 -5.86 -18.89
C GLY A 590 42.50 -4.58 -18.52
N HIS A 591 41.17 -4.60 -18.45
CA HIS A 591 40.33 -3.48 -18.03
C HIS A 591 39.80 -3.62 -16.59
N VAL A 592 39.79 -4.85 -16.05
CA VAL A 592 39.33 -5.18 -14.68
C VAL A 592 40.45 -5.83 -13.86
N PRO A 593 40.34 -5.86 -12.52
CA PRO A 593 41.27 -6.59 -11.66
C PRO A 593 41.36 -8.07 -12.02
N LYS A 594 42.58 -8.60 -12.05
CA LYS A 594 42.84 -10.00 -12.43
C LYS A 594 42.11 -11.01 -11.55
N GLU A 595 42.00 -10.73 -10.26
CA GLU A 595 41.35 -11.62 -9.30
C GLU A 595 39.83 -11.71 -9.53
N GLU A 596 39.18 -10.57 -9.76
CA GLU A 596 37.74 -10.51 -10.06
C GLU A 596 37.42 -11.17 -11.41
N LEU A 597 38.28 -10.98 -12.41
CA LEU A 597 38.14 -11.67 -13.70
C LEU A 597 38.34 -13.19 -13.56
N GLU A 598 39.25 -13.64 -12.70
CA GLU A 598 39.44 -15.06 -12.41
C GLU A 598 38.24 -15.67 -11.67
N ASP A 599 37.61 -14.92 -10.76
CA ASP A 599 36.33 -15.31 -10.12
C ASP A 599 35.23 -15.49 -11.18
N TYR A 600 35.09 -14.52 -12.08
CA TYR A 600 34.12 -14.57 -13.17
C TYR A 600 34.35 -15.76 -14.11
N LEU A 601 35.59 -16.00 -14.53
CA LEU A 601 35.94 -17.17 -15.35
C LEU A 601 35.65 -18.50 -14.64
N ARG A 602 35.90 -18.60 -13.34
CA ARG A 602 35.54 -19.80 -12.55
C ARG A 602 34.04 -20.05 -12.53
N ALA A 603 33.23 -19.01 -12.40
CA ALA A 603 31.78 -19.13 -12.45
C ALA A 603 31.31 -19.62 -13.84
N LEU A 604 31.91 -19.09 -14.92
CA LEU A 604 31.64 -19.55 -16.29
C LEU A 604 32.01 -21.03 -16.50
N ASP A 605 33.11 -21.52 -15.92
CA ASP A 605 33.45 -22.95 -15.99
C ASP A 605 32.36 -23.84 -15.37
N VAL A 606 31.76 -23.40 -14.25
CA VAL A 606 30.65 -24.11 -13.59
C VAL A 606 29.39 -24.08 -14.46
N LEU A 607 29.06 -22.92 -15.03
CA LEU A 607 27.92 -22.77 -15.94
C LEU A 607 28.07 -23.63 -17.21
N GLY A 608 29.26 -23.64 -17.81
CA GLY A 608 29.56 -24.48 -18.97
C GLY A 608 29.37 -25.98 -18.66
N ALA A 609 29.86 -26.44 -17.51
CA ALA A 609 29.66 -27.82 -17.07
C ALA A 609 28.17 -28.17 -16.83
N ALA A 610 27.38 -27.23 -16.33
CA ALA A 610 25.94 -27.41 -16.16
C ALA A 610 25.20 -27.48 -17.51
N LEU A 611 25.57 -26.63 -18.47
CA LEU A 611 25.06 -26.65 -19.84
C LEU A 611 25.38 -27.97 -20.56
N ASP A 612 26.59 -28.51 -20.39
CA ASP A 612 26.98 -29.81 -20.94
C ASP A 612 26.16 -30.96 -20.33
N ALA A 613 25.78 -30.85 -19.06
CA ALA A 613 24.92 -31.82 -18.40
C ALA A 613 23.45 -31.77 -18.87
N GLY A 614 23.02 -30.67 -19.50
CA GLY A 614 21.67 -30.49 -20.02
C GLY A 614 20.59 -30.35 -18.94
N ASP A 615 20.96 -29.92 -17.74
CA ASP A 615 20.08 -29.80 -16.58
C ASP A 615 19.74 -28.32 -16.33
N LEU A 616 18.55 -27.89 -16.75
CA LEU A 616 18.17 -26.47 -16.75
C LEU A 616 18.21 -25.83 -15.36
N GLN A 617 17.82 -26.59 -14.33
CA GLN A 617 17.86 -26.07 -12.96
C GLN A 617 19.30 -25.83 -12.51
N LYS A 618 20.23 -26.73 -12.83
CA LYS A 618 21.66 -26.51 -12.55
C LYS A 618 22.24 -25.36 -13.36
N VAL A 619 21.78 -25.17 -14.60
CA VAL A 619 22.18 -24.03 -15.44
C VAL A 619 21.76 -22.73 -14.78
N MET A 620 20.51 -22.60 -14.35
CA MET A 620 20.04 -21.39 -13.67
C MET A 620 20.72 -21.17 -12.31
N LEU A 621 21.00 -22.23 -11.56
CA LEU A 621 21.78 -22.11 -10.32
C LEU A 621 23.24 -21.69 -10.56
N ALA A 622 23.85 -22.17 -11.64
CA ALA A 622 25.21 -21.76 -11.99
C ALA A 622 25.25 -20.32 -12.52
N GLU A 623 24.20 -19.88 -13.20
CA GLU A 623 24.02 -18.50 -13.65
C GLU A 623 24.08 -17.52 -12.47
N GLU A 624 23.46 -17.85 -11.34
CA GLU A 624 23.50 -17.03 -10.13
C GLU A 624 24.94 -16.74 -9.68
N SER A 625 25.83 -17.73 -9.77
CA SER A 625 27.26 -17.54 -9.48
C SER A 625 27.96 -16.64 -10.50
N VAL A 626 27.52 -16.66 -11.77
CA VAL A 626 28.03 -15.79 -12.83
C VAL A 626 27.58 -14.35 -12.57
N ILE A 627 26.32 -14.13 -12.20
CA ILE A 627 25.77 -12.84 -11.81
C ILE A 627 26.56 -12.25 -10.63
N GLU A 628 26.74 -13.02 -9.54
CA GLU A 628 27.50 -12.57 -8.36
C GLU A 628 28.94 -12.18 -8.70
N ALA A 629 29.62 -12.97 -9.54
CA ALA A 629 30.98 -12.66 -9.96
C ALA A 629 31.03 -11.44 -10.90
N ALA A 630 30.06 -11.30 -11.80
CA ALA A 630 29.94 -10.17 -12.72
C ALA A 630 29.68 -8.84 -12.00
N MET A 631 28.88 -8.84 -10.92
CA MET A 631 28.63 -7.65 -10.10
C MET A 631 29.92 -7.07 -9.48
N LYS A 632 30.87 -7.93 -9.11
CA LYS A 632 32.17 -7.47 -8.58
C LYS A 632 32.95 -6.64 -9.61
N LEU A 633 32.81 -6.98 -10.89
CA LEU A 633 33.47 -6.27 -11.99
C LEU A 633 32.95 -4.84 -12.16
N VAL A 634 31.68 -4.59 -11.86
CA VAL A 634 31.04 -3.27 -11.98
C VAL A 634 31.33 -2.40 -10.75
N THR A 635 31.21 -2.98 -9.55
CA THR A 635 31.44 -2.25 -8.27
C THR A 635 32.87 -1.70 -8.13
N HIS A 636 33.88 -2.38 -8.69
CA HIS A 636 35.28 -1.93 -8.62
C HIS A 636 35.53 -0.60 -9.36
N ARG A 637 34.93 -0.40 -10.53
CA ARG A 637 35.17 0.78 -11.36
C ARG A 637 34.45 2.01 -10.83
N SER A 638 33.26 1.83 -10.26
CA SER A 638 32.51 2.87 -9.55
C SER A 638 33.34 3.52 -8.41
N MET A 639 34.11 2.72 -7.66
CA MET A 639 35.06 3.24 -6.66
C MET A 639 36.22 4.02 -7.31
N HIS A 640 36.78 3.54 -8.41
CA HIS A 640 37.88 4.21 -9.11
C HIS A 640 37.45 5.57 -9.71
N VAL A 641 36.23 5.67 -10.24
CA VAL A 641 35.68 6.93 -10.78
C VAL A 641 35.38 7.93 -9.65
N MET A 642 34.87 7.50 -8.49
CA MET A 642 34.68 8.40 -7.34
C MET A 642 36.01 8.93 -6.78
N VAL A 643 37.05 8.09 -6.70
CA VAL A 643 38.39 8.50 -6.19
C VAL A 643 39.07 9.47 -7.17
N PHE A 644 38.98 9.25 -8.49
CA PHE A 644 39.58 10.15 -9.48
C PHE A 644 38.74 11.41 -9.77
N GLY A 645 37.41 11.32 -9.71
CA GLY A 645 36.49 12.46 -9.83
C GLY A 645 36.67 13.48 -8.70
N SER A 646 36.88 13.00 -7.48
CA SER A 646 37.23 13.83 -6.31
C SER A 646 38.59 14.52 -6.46
N PHE A 647 39.56 13.87 -7.12
CA PHE A 647 40.86 14.47 -7.45
C PHE A 647 40.78 15.53 -8.56
N PHE A 648 39.91 15.35 -9.55
CA PHE A 648 39.70 16.33 -10.64
C PHE A 648 38.99 17.59 -10.15
N TYR A 649 38.02 17.46 -9.22
CA TYR A 649 37.40 18.62 -8.56
C TYR A 649 38.42 19.42 -7.72
N PHE A 650 39.37 18.73 -7.06
CA PHE A 650 40.44 19.39 -6.32
C PHE A 650 41.45 20.15 -7.21
N LEU A 651 41.72 19.66 -8.42
CA LEU A 651 42.63 20.32 -9.37
C LEU A 651 42.02 21.53 -10.09
N ILE A 652 40.71 21.54 -10.33
CA ILE A 652 40.02 22.70 -10.92
C ILE A 652 39.92 23.86 -9.92
N LEU A 653 39.74 23.57 -8.63
CA LEU A 653 39.75 24.57 -7.56
C LEU A 653 41.15 25.20 -7.32
N PHE A 654 42.23 24.45 -7.54
CA PHE A 654 43.60 25.00 -7.42
C PHE A 654 44.05 25.83 -8.63
N SER A 655 43.46 25.63 -9.81
CA SER A 655 43.80 26.44 -11.00
C SER A 655 43.07 27.81 -11.03
N CYS A 656 42.08 28.01 -10.16
CA CYS A 656 41.42 29.32 -9.97
C CYS A 656 42.03 30.16 -8.83
N ILE A 657 43.11 29.69 -8.20
CA ILE A 657 43.91 30.45 -7.23
C ILE A 657 45.35 30.51 -7.73
N ASN A 658 45.58 31.32 -8.78
CA ASN A 658 46.84 32.04 -9.04
C ASN A 658 46.62 33.16 -10.05
#